data_AF-A0A059CCG4-F1
#
_entry.id   AF-A0A059CCG4-F1
#
_cell.length_a   1.000
_cell.length_b   1.000
_cell.length_c   1.000
_cell.angle_alpha   90.00
_cell.angle_beta   90.00
_cell.angle_gamma   90.00
#
_symmetry.space_group_name_H-M   'P 1'
#
loop_
_entity.id
_entity.type
_entity.pdbx_description
1 polymer ?
#
loop_
_entity_poly.entity_id
_entity_poly.type
_entity_poly.pdbx_seq_one_letter_code
_entity_poly.pdbx_strand_id
1 'polypeptide(L)'
;MQLDEKKESLPLIHPDQAIIASYGLARFYKVIEEECRNVSFVKDLNFKNIVGLGGLNLECFQDEVYRNIDEHSVEALANMVRALVTLYAGIPPEGLISWQDVYRHYILILLKPLVGNERTNFTVEIPETYQGFIGQVEHKYEMCRKYIKLLTDSDIYDIMKQFFIILVPNIVTPGSLLDTSASQECLILLMNFFIRLTEDIEEVLCLMRSREILRFNPTCFMKCLKSFTRLVIEDSVSPSQGWGTILGCINSDFMGGVAAESSIFCRAMIFSGCGFGVISEVFSEAASQCSSSLEAEQEMQGLPALYLSILEPILKGLASEVPEYQNLCNLLSSLSKLEGDMENQKRVRRVVWERMANYSNDLQLPGRVRVYALELMQSIVGRPIRSAFTEQQLNVLPWEGWDELHDTGERRVTSPSRGVSDYSDSSNRFTSTLVALRSSQIMAPVCPSLEITPDDLLDIGTAVSCFSKLCGAADTDSHLKALVTVLGEWEGLFVVGKDDKNSIEVTDTGNDWDNDDWNEGWESFQEVEPLNTESKGSSFSFHPLHDCWSELIQRHVALSLYGDVLQYLDLSLSKPNGILVDEDNARSLCEMVLGRDFLWAFKVMMLLPYGDLQLNCLKAVEEKLKQGGMTDRVGTDLDVLILMLYSGVISKIISGSLYDNSFSYICYLVGYFSRQCQEACLLRLARKETNSNEDERPSLIVFERILFPVFICELVKADQKMLAGFIITKYMHTNASLSLINIAEAGLWRFLEGQLNELHREDLDLETMFPGLVLKHAVSSLLGRLVDLIPSALSLLSAR
;
A
#
# COMPACT_ATOMS: atom_id res chain seq x y z
N MET A 1 -2.34 -66.37 -77.24
CA MET A 1 -2.37 -65.42 -76.10
C MET A 1 -0.95 -64.89 -75.97
N GLN A 2 -0.62 -63.78 -76.64
CA GLN A 2 -0.68 -62.39 -76.13
C GLN A 2 0.21 -62.25 -74.88
N LEU A 3 1.44 -61.77 -75.05
CA LEU A 3 1.87 -60.35 -74.91
C LEU A 3 1.49 -59.79 -73.54
N ASP A 4 2.51 -59.57 -72.69
CA ASP A 4 2.73 -58.23 -72.17
C ASP A 4 4.18 -58.02 -71.73
N GLU A 5 4.81 -57.08 -72.43
CA GLU A 5 6.03 -56.38 -72.06
C GLU A 5 5.81 -55.68 -70.72
N LYS A 6 6.52 -56.08 -69.66
CA LYS A 6 6.89 -55.13 -68.62
C LYS A 6 8.24 -54.56 -68.98
N LYS A 7 8.19 -53.46 -69.76
CA LYS A 7 9.21 -52.42 -69.73
C LYS A 7 9.52 -52.13 -68.26
N GLU A 8 10.71 -52.49 -67.82
CA GLU A 8 11.34 -51.82 -66.69
C GLU A 8 11.30 -50.33 -67.04
N SER A 9 10.47 -49.60 -66.31
CA SER A 9 10.50 -48.15 -66.32
C SER A 9 11.91 -47.73 -65.94
N LEU A 10 12.62 -47.15 -66.90
CA LEU A 10 13.85 -46.40 -66.70
C LEU A 10 13.70 -45.55 -65.42
N PRO A 11 14.73 -45.50 -64.55
CA PRO A 11 14.68 -44.64 -63.39
C PRO A 11 14.40 -43.21 -63.87
N LEU A 12 13.41 -42.60 -63.22
CA LEU A 12 13.02 -41.22 -63.43
C LEU A 12 14.28 -40.36 -63.55
N ILE A 13 14.43 -39.70 -64.69
CA ILE A 13 15.50 -38.75 -64.95
C ILE A 13 15.47 -37.70 -63.84
N HIS A 14 16.51 -37.64 -63.00
CA HIS A 14 16.66 -36.62 -61.98
C HIS A 14 16.61 -35.22 -62.62
N PRO A 15 15.96 -34.24 -61.98
CA PRO A 15 15.84 -32.87 -62.50
C PRO A 15 17.20 -32.17 -62.74
N ASP A 16 18.30 -32.69 -62.19
CA ASP A 16 19.66 -32.13 -62.30
C ASP A 16 20.24 -32.14 -63.72
N GLN A 17 19.78 -33.01 -64.61
CA GLN A 17 20.32 -33.08 -65.99
C GLN A 17 19.78 -31.98 -66.92
N ALA A 18 18.69 -31.30 -66.57
CA ALA A 18 18.09 -30.26 -67.41
C ALA A 18 18.86 -28.92 -67.37
N ILE A 19 19.59 -28.63 -66.28
CA ILE A 19 20.33 -27.37 -66.10
C ILE A 19 21.70 -27.43 -66.80
N ILE A 20 22.32 -28.62 -66.84
CA ILE A 20 23.57 -28.89 -67.57
C ILE A 20 23.43 -28.65 -69.09
N ALA A 21 22.21 -28.79 -69.62
CA ALA A 21 21.94 -28.68 -71.04
C ALA A 21 22.07 -27.25 -71.62
N SER A 22 22.10 -26.19 -70.79
CA SER A 22 22.15 -24.80 -71.27
C SER A 22 23.52 -24.12 -71.20
N TYR A 23 24.45 -24.58 -70.33
CA TYR A 23 25.76 -23.94 -70.10
C TYR A 23 27.01 -24.78 -70.45
N GLY A 24 26.83 -26.08 -70.74
CA GLY A 24 27.89 -26.99 -71.21
C GLY A 24 28.74 -27.61 -70.09
N LEU A 25 28.73 -28.96 -70.01
CA LEU A 25 29.52 -29.78 -69.06
C LEU A 25 30.99 -29.35 -68.94
N ALA A 26 31.61 -28.89 -70.03
CA ALA A 26 33.01 -28.45 -70.03
C ALA A 26 33.26 -27.25 -69.11
N ARG A 27 32.30 -26.31 -69.02
CA ARG A 27 32.42 -25.13 -68.14
C ARG A 27 32.21 -25.51 -66.68
N PHE A 28 31.27 -26.42 -66.42
CA PHE A 28 31.02 -26.98 -65.08
C PHE A 28 32.26 -27.67 -64.51
N TYR A 29 32.86 -28.61 -65.26
CA TYR A 29 34.08 -29.29 -64.80
C TYR A 29 35.28 -28.35 -64.66
N LYS A 30 35.38 -27.30 -65.49
CA LYS A 30 36.44 -26.30 -65.35
C LYS A 30 36.33 -25.50 -64.05
N VAL A 31 35.12 -25.04 -63.70
CA VAL A 31 34.88 -24.31 -62.44
C VAL A 31 35.13 -25.23 -61.24
N ILE A 32 34.73 -26.50 -61.33
CA ILE A 32 35.01 -27.50 -60.29
C ILE A 32 36.51 -27.73 -60.10
N GLU A 33 37.27 -27.89 -61.18
CA GLU A 33 38.72 -28.10 -61.10
C GLU A 33 39.41 -26.90 -60.42
N GLU A 34 38.98 -25.68 -60.76
CA GLU A 34 39.50 -24.44 -60.21
C GLU A 34 39.15 -24.30 -58.73
N GLU A 35 37.89 -24.50 -58.34
CA GLU A 35 37.48 -24.43 -56.94
C GLU A 35 38.08 -25.56 -56.09
N CYS A 36 38.17 -26.78 -56.61
CA CYS A 36 38.84 -27.90 -55.92
C CYS A 36 40.31 -27.57 -55.64
N ARG A 37 40.98 -26.83 -56.53
CA ARG A 37 42.34 -26.35 -56.29
C ARG A 37 42.37 -25.27 -55.21
N ASN A 38 41.41 -24.34 -55.25
CA ASN A 38 41.31 -23.24 -54.29
C ASN A 38 41.07 -23.73 -52.87
N VAL A 39 40.24 -24.77 -52.66
CA VAL A 39 39.92 -25.30 -51.31
C VAL A 39 40.79 -26.50 -50.90
N SER A 40 41.78 -26.90 -51.72
CA SER A 40 42.62 -28.08 -51.47
C SER A 40 43.44 -28.04 -50.18
N PHE A 41 43.61 -26.85 -49.57
CA PHE A 41 44.30 -26.69 -48.30
C PHE A 41 43.44 -27.11 -47.09
N VAL A 42 42.12 -27.29 -47.26
CA VAL A 42 41.19 -27.73 -46.21
C VAL A 42 41.28 -29.25 -46.07
N LYS A 43 41.93 -29.72 -44.98
CA LYS A 43 42.37 -31.13 -44.84
C LYS A 43 41.23 -32.14 -44.82
N ASP A 44 40.09 -31.79 -44.22
CA ASP A 44 38.98 -32.72 -43.96
C ASP A 44 37.81 -32.55 -44.96
N LEU A 45 37.95 -31.66 -45.95
CA LEU A 45 36.91 -31.39 -46.95
C LEU A 45 36.83 -32.51 -47.99
N ASN A 46 35.75 -33.26 -47.99
CA ASN A 46 35.50 -34.30 -48.99
C ASN A 46 34.71 -33.75 -50.18
N PHE A 47 35.44 -33.38 -51.24
CA PHE A 47 34.83 -32.79 -52.44
C PHE A 47 33.82 -33.71 -53.17
N LYS A 48 33.83 -35.03 -52.92
CA LYS A 48 32.80 -35.97 -53.44
C LYS A 48 31.43 -35.77 -52.80
N ASN A 49 31.39 -35.22 -51.59
CA ASN A 49 30.16 -34.86 -50.89
C ASN A 49 29.60 -33.51 -51.39
N ILE A 50 30.41 -32.74 -52.13
CA ILE A 50 30.05 -31.43 -52.70
C ILE A 50 29.56 -31.59 -54.14
N VAL A 51 30.24 -32.42 -54.94
CA VAL A 51 30.01 -32.55 -56.39
C VAL A 51 29.78 -34.01 -56.80
N GLY A 52 28.68 -34.26 -57.51
CA GLY A 52 28.32 -35.54 -58.13
C GLY A 52 28.69 -35.63 -59.62
N LEU A 53 28.34 -36.75 -60.26
CA LEU A 53 28.67 -37.02 -61.68
C LEU A 53 27.95 -36.09 -62.68
N GLY A 54 26.89 -35.41 -62.26
CA GLY A 54 26.06 -34.56 -63.11
C GLY A 54 25.45 -33.36 -62.38
N GLY A 55 26.15 -32.78 -61.40
CA GLY A 55 25.66 -31.62 -60.63
C GLY A 55 26.26 -31.56 -59.22
N LEU A 56 25.81 -30.59 -58.41
CA LEU A 56 26.09 -30.55 -56.98
C LEU A 56 25.35 -31.69 -56.26
N ASN A 57 25.96 -32.25 -55.22
CA ASN A 57 25.33 -33.25 -54.37
C ASN A 57 24.49 -32.55 -53.28
N LEU A 58 23.25 -32.16 -53.60
CA LEU A 58 22.40 -31.34 -52.73
C LEU A 58 22.12 -31.97 -51.35
N GLU A 59 22.12 -33.30 -51.24
CA GLU A 59 21.88 -34.00 -49.96
C GLU A 59 23.03 -33.80 -48.97
N CYS A 60 24.27 -33.75 -49.43
CA CYS A 60 25.47 -33.69 -48.57
C CYS A 60 26.19 -32.33 -48.63
N PHE A 61 25.87 -31.48 -49.62
CA PHE A 61 26.59 -30.24 -49.90
C PHE A 61 26.63 -29.30 -48.70
N GLN A 62 25.47 -29.06 -48.08
CA GLN A 62 25.35 -28.16 -46.94
C GLN A 62 26.16 -28.64 -45.72
N ASP A 63 25.99 -29.91 -45.36
CA ASP A 63 26.63 -30.49 -44.17
C ASP A 63 28.16 -30.55 -44.31
N GLU A 64 28.66 -30.88 -45.50
CA GLU A 64 30.09 -30.93 -45.78
C GLU A 64 30.73 -29.53 -45.71
N VAL A 65 30.07 -28.52 -46.30
CA VAL A 65 30.55 -27.14 -46.25
C VAL A 65 30.58 -26.66 -44.80
N TYR A 66 29.48 -26.77 -44.06
CA TYR A 66 29.38 -26.29 -42.67
C TYR A 66 30.33 -26.96 -41.69
N ARG A 67 30.62 -28.25 -41.87
CA ARG A 67 31.54 -29.00 -41.00
C ARG A 67 32.98 -28.51 -41.08
N ASN A 68 33.37 -27.93 -42.22
CA ASN A 68 34.75 -27.55 -42.51
C ASN A 68 35.01 -26.05 -42.42
N ILE A 69 34.07 -25.27 -41.86
CA ILE A 69 34.22 -23.82 -41.69
C ILE A 69 35.07 -23.51 -40.45
N ASP A 70 36.17 -22.80 -40.66
CA ASP A 70 37.03 -22.20 -39.63
C ASP A 70 37.55 -20.81 -40.09
N GLU A 71 38.37 -20.16 -39.25
CA GLU A 71 38.94 -18.83 -39.52
C GLU A 71 39.75 -18.76 -40.83
N HIS A 72 40.37 -19.86 -41.24
CA HIS A 72 41.26 -19.91 -42.40
C HIS A 72 40.56 -20.37 -43.68
N SER A 73 39.43 -21.05 -43.56
CA SER A 73 38.68 -21.65 -44.67
C SER A 73 37.42 -20.88 -45.06
N VAL A 74 36.86 -20.05 -44.18
CA VAL A 74 35.57 -19.36 -44.40
C VAL A 74 35.52 -18.54 -45.70
N GLU A 75 36.58 -17.81 -46.06
CA GLU A 75 36.62 -17.04 -47.32
C GLU A 75 36.72 -17.93 -48.56
N ALA A 76 37.55 -18.97 -48.50
CA ALA A 76 37.72 -19.91 -49.60
C ALA A 76 36.44 -20.71 -49.85
N LEU A 77 35.77 -21.17 -48.79
CA LEU A 77 34.50 -21.90 -48.86
C LEU A 77 33.36 -20.99 -49.33
N ALA A 78 33.28 -19.74 -48.87
CA ALA A 78 32.26 -18.81 -49.36
C ALA A 78 32.44 -18.47 -50.85
N ASN A 79 33.69 -18.30 -51.31
CA ASN A 79 33.99 -18.08 -52.72
C ASN A 79 33.66 -19.31 -53.58
N MET A 80 33.99 -20.51 -53.09
CA MET A 80 33.61 -21.78 -53.73
C MET A 80 32.08 -21.88 -53.84
N VAL A 81 31.34 -21.67 -52.75
CA VAL A 81 29.87 -21.72 -52.77
C VAL A 81 29.33 -20.69 -53.76
N ARG A 82 29.83 -19.44 -53.76
CA ARG A 82 29.45 -18.42 -54.74
C ARG A 82 29.69 -18.88 -56.19
N ALA A 83 30.87 -19.41 -56.50
CA ALA A 83 31.22 -19.89 -57.83
C ALA A 83 30.33 -21.06 -58.27
N LEU A 84 30.04 -22.00 -57.36
CA LEU A 84 29.20 -23.16 -57.64
C LEU A 84 27.71 -22.80 -57.79
N VAL A 85 27.17 -21.91 -56.94
CA VAL A 85 25.79 -21.42 -57.02
C VAL A 85 25.55 -20.62 -58.30
N THR A 86 26.50 -19.77 -58.71
CA THR A 86 26.35 -18.96 -59.94
C THR A 86 26.22 -19.78 -61.23
N LEU A 87 26.61 -21.06 -61.21
CA LEU A 87 26.37 -21.99 -62.33
C LEU A 87 24.88 -22.31 -62.52
N TYR A 88 24.08 -22.13 -61.47
CA TYR A 88 22.63 -22.32 -61.44
C TYR A 88 21.93 -20.96 -61.54
N ALA A 89 22.03 -20.30 -62.70
CA ALA A 89 21.51 -18.94 -62.95
C ALA A 89 19.96 -18.83 -63.04
N GLY A 90 19.20 -19.67 -62.33
CA GLY A 90 17.74 -19.75 -62.33
C GLY A 90 17.16 -19.89 -60.92
N ILE A 91 15.92 -20.41 -60.80
CA ILE A 91 15.32 -20.74 -59.49
C ILE A 91 16.22 -21.81 -58.84
N PRO A 92 16.88 -21.51 -57.70
CA PRO A 92 17.77 -22.47 -57.08
C PRO A 92 16.97 -23.69 -56.61
N PRO A 93 17.46 -24.92 -56.81
CA PRO A 93 16.82 -26.12 -56.27
C PRO A 93 16.81 -26.08 -54.73
N GLU A 94 15.80 -26.68 -54.11
CA GLU A 94 15.68 -26.77 -52.65
C GLU A 94 16.93 -27.45 -52.05
N GLY A 95 17.50 -26.85 -50.99
CA GLY A 95 18.71 -27.35 -50.31
C GLY A 95 20.02 -26.66 -50.70
N LEU A 96 20.00 -25.67 -51.59
CA LEU A 96 21.20 -24.92 -51.97
C LEU A 96 21.47 -23.76 -50.98
N ILE A 97 22.64 -23.79 -50.31
CA ILE A 97 23.09 -22.70 -49.43
C ILE A 97 23.71 -21.55 -50.23
N SER A 98 23.55 -20.32 -49.75
CA SER A 98 24.21 -19.15 -50.30
C SER A 98 25.62 -18.97 -49.70
N TRP A 99 26.45 -18.16 -50.34
CA TRP A 99 27.75 -17.77 -49.77
C TRP A 99 27.58 -16.92 -48.49
N GLN A 100 26.44 -16.23 -48.31
CA GLN A 100 26.11 -15.50 -47.09
C GLN A 100 25.79 -16.47 -45.94
N ASP A 101 25.20 -17.63 -46.24
CA ASP A 101 24.93 -18.66 -45.24
C ASP A 101 26.23 -19.27 -44.66
N VAL A 102 27.31 -19.33 -45.45
CA VAL A 102 28.65 -19.72 -44.97
C VAL A 102 29.16 -18.73 -43.92
N TYR A 103 29.02 -17.43 -44.19
CA TYR A 103 29.39 -16.37 -43.24
C TYR A 103 28.50 -16.39 -42.00
N ARG A 104 27.19 -16.55 -42.16
CA ARG A 104 26.24 -16.69 -41.06
C ARG A 104 26.58 -17.88 -40.16
N HIS A 105 26.86 -19.04 -40.76
CA HIS A 105 27.21 -20.25 -40.02
C HIS A 105 28.53 -20.09 -39.25
N TYR A 106 29.54 -19.45 -39.85
CA TYR A 106 30.80 -19.12 -39.15
C TYR A 106 30.56 -18.27 -37.90
N ILE A 107 29.75 -17.20 -38.02
CA ILE A 107 29.43 -16.32 -36.89
C ILE A 107 28.70 -17.10 -35.80
N LEU A 108 27.72 -17.94 -36.16
CA LEU A 108 27.00 -18.78 -35.19
C LEU A 108 27.92 -19.80 -34.50
N ILE A 109 28.92 -20.37 -35.19
CA ILE A 109 29.94 -21.23 -34.56
C ILE A 109 30.73 -20.44 -33.51
N LEU A 110 31.12 -19.20 -33.81
CA LEU A 110 31.87 -18.36 -32.86
C LEU A 110 31.03 -17.93 -31.64
N LEU A 111 29.72 -17.74 -31.83
CA LEU A 111 28.77 -17.41 -30.77
C LEU A 111 28.37 -18.62 -29.91
N LYS A 112 28.33 -19.84 -30.47
CA LYS A 112 27.86 -21.06 -29.79
C LYS A 112 28.52 -21.32 -28.41
N PRO A 113 29.85 -21.15 -28.22
CA PRO A 113 30.48 -21.28 -26.90
C PRO A 113 29.96 -20.26 -25.87
N LEU A 114 29.62 -19.04 -26.31
CA LEU A 114 29.15 -17.95 -25.45
C LEU A 114 27.70 -18.16 -24.97
N VAL A 115 26.92 -18.96 -25.69
CA VAL A 115 25.51 -19.27 -25.38
C VAL A 115 25.36 -20.47 -24.42
N GLY A 116 26.40 -21.32 -24.29
CA GLY A 116 26.38 -22.57 -23.51
C GLY A 116 26.54 -22.43 -21.98
N ASN A 117 26.67 -23.56 -21.29
CA ASN A 117 26.73 -23.73 -19.81
C ASN A 117 27.72 -22.82 -19.03
N GLU A 118 28.60 -22.05 -19.70
CA GLU A 118 29.42 -21.04 -19.04
C GLU A 118 28.60 -19.82 -18.60
N ARG A 119 27.42 -19.58 -19.21
CA ARG A 119 26.50 -18.48 -18.85
C ARG A 119 26.02 -18.53 -17.38
N THR A 120 26.10 -19.67 -16.70
CA THR A 120 25.62 -19.83 -15.32
C THR A 120 26.56 -19.26 -14.26
N ASN A 121 27.81 -18.90 -14.61
CA ASN A 121 28.82 -18.48 -13.63
C ASN A 121 29.16 -16.98 -13.67
N PHE A 122 28.58 -16.21 -14.59
CA PHE A 122 28.82 -14.77 -14.70
C PHE A 122 27.79 -14.00 -13.88
N THR A 123 28.01 -13.92 -12.57
CA THR A 123 27.25 -13.02 -11.71
C THR A 123 27.88 -11.63 -11.73
N VAL A 124 27.05 -10.59 -11.73
CA VAL A 124 27.48 -9.17 -11.59
C VAL A 124 28.23 -8.96 -10.25
N GLU A 125 28.14 -9.92 -9.33
CA GLU A 125 28.85 -9.95 -8.05
C GLU A 125 30.39 -10.05 -8.19
N ILE A 126 30.92 -10.50 -9.34
CA ILE A 126 32.37 -10.52 -9.61
C ILE A 126 32.70 -9.67 -10.87
N PRO A 127 32.84 -8.35 -10.71
CA PRO A 127 33.03 -7.39 -11.80
C PRO A 127 34.16 -7.74 -12.79
N GLU A 128 35.29 -8.24 -12.28
CA GLU A 128 36.47 -8.61 -13.06
C GLU A 128 36.19 -9.73 -14.07
N THR A 129 35.37 -10.70 -13.66
CA THR A 129 35.01 -11.86 -14.51
C THR A 129 34.07 -11.41 -15.63
N TYR A 130 33.16 -10.48 -15.33
CA TYR A 130 32.22 -9.93 -16.30
C TYR A 130 32.90 -8.98 -17.31
N GLN A 131 33.82 -8.12 -16.86
CA GLN A 131 34.64 -7.30 -17.76
C GLN A 131 35.47 -8.16 -18.72
N GLY A 132 36.09 -9.24 -18.22
CA GLY A 132 36.80 -10.21 -19.06
C GLY A 132 35.90 -10.90 -20.07
N PHE A 133 34.65 -11.19 -19.70
CA PHE A 133 33.65 -11.75 -20.62
C PHE A 133 33.27 -10.77 -21.72
N ILE A 134 32.98 -9.50 -21.40
CA ILE A 134 32.70 -8.50 -22.44
C ILE A 134 33.87 -8.38 -23.42
N GLY A 135 35.11 -8.35 -22.91
CA GLY A 135 36.31 -8.34 -23.77
C GLY A 135 36.40 -9.54 -24.72
N GLN A 136 35.98 -10.74 -24.29
CA GLN A 136 35.91 -11.92 -25.17
C GLN A 136 34.84 -11.81 -26.25
N VAL A 137 33.65 -11.31 -25.89
CA VAL A 137 32.56 -11.08 -26.86
C VAL A 137 32.97 -10.02 -27.87
N GLU A 138 33.58 -8.93 -27.40
CA GLU A 138 34.10 -7.84 -28.20
C GLU A 138 35.15 -8.33 -29.21
N HIS A 139 36.09 -9.16 -28.75
CA HIS A 139 37.11 -9.76 -29.63
C HIS A 139 36.49 -10.65 -30.72
N LYS A 140 35.51 -11.49 -30.36
CA LYS A 140 34.79 -12.33 -31.33
C LYS A 140 33.95 -11.49 -32.30
N TYR A 141 33.36 -10.39 -31.84
CA TYR A 141 32.66 -9.45 -32.70
C TYR A 141 33.60 -8.83 -33.74
N GLU A 142 34.80 -8.38 -33.34
CA GLU A 142 35.79 -7.84 -34.30
C GLU A 142 36.21 -8.84 -35.38
N MET A 143 36.33 -10.12 -35.03
CA MET A 143 36.60 -11.19 -36.01
C MET A 143 35.44 -11.38 -37.01
N CYS A 144 34.21 -11.17 -36.56
CA CYS A 144 33.00 -11.34 -37.35
C CYS A 144 32.57 -10.09 -38.13
N ARG A 145 32.99 -8.90 -37.70
CA ARG A 145 32.47 -7.60 -38.16
C ARG A 145 32.48 -7.48 -39.68
N LYS A 146 33.56 -7.87 -40.35
CA LYS A 146 33.67 -7.82 -41.82
C LYS A 146 32.65 -8.73 -42.54
N TYR A 147 32.30 -9.86 -41.92
CA TYR A 147 31.35 -10.82 -42.49
C TYR A 147 29.90 -10.37 -42.26
N ILE A 148 29.61 -9.76 -41.10
CA ILE A 148 28.29 -9.22 -40.78
C ILE A 148 27.87 -8.16 -41.82
N LYS A 149 28.78 -7.28 -42.24
CA LYS A 149 28.53 -6.26 -43.28
C LYS A 149 28.12 -6.85 -44.65
N LEU A 150 28.32 -8.16 -44.87
CA LEU A 150 28.05 -8.84 -46.15
C LEU A 150 26.77 -9.70 -46.12
N LEU A 151 26.05 -9.74 -45.00
CA LEU A 151 24.83 -10.53 -44.83
C LEU A 151 23.57 -9.82 -45.34
N THR A 152 22.43 -10.52 -45.33
CA THR A 152 21.12 -9.93 -45.60
C THR A 152 20.62 -9.10 -44.42
N ASP A 153 19.72 -8.13 -44.65
CA ASP A 153 19.18 -7.27 -43.59
C ASP A 153 18.59 -8.09 -42.44
N SER A 154 17.82 -9.13 -42.74
CA SER A 154 17.23 -10.02 -41.73
C SER A 154 18.30 -10.75 -40.89
N ASP A 155 19.35 -11.25 -41.54
CA ASP A 155 20.43 -11.96 -40.85
C ASP A 155 21.29 -11.03 -39.99
N ILE A 156 21.49 -9.78 -40.44
CA ILE A 156 22.18 -8.75 -39.64
C ILE A 156 21.38 -8.51 -38.35
N TYR A 157 20.07 -8.30 -38.45
CA TYR A 157 19.22 -8.10 -37.26
C TYR A 157 19.24 -9.29 -36.32
N ASP A 158 19.12 -10.52 -36.84
CA ASP A 158 19.12 -11.73 -36.02
C ASP A 158 20.45 -11.93 -35.29
N ILE A 159 21.58 -11.73 -35.97
CA ILE A 159 22.91 -11.84 -35.36
C ILE A 159 23.13 -10.75 -34.32
N MET A 160 22.76 -9.51 -34.63
CA MET A 160 22.91 -8.39 -33.69
C MET A 160 22.03 -8.59 -32.46
N LYS A 161 20.80 -9.08 -32.62
CA LYS A 161 19.93 -9.48 -31.50
C LYS A 161 20.61 -10.52 -30.62
N GLN A 162 21.30 -11.51 -31.21
CA GLN A 162 22.07 -12.49 -30.42
C GLN A 162 23.22 -11.85 -29.65
N PHE A 163 23.97 -10.92 -30.25
CA PHE A 163 25.03 -10.20 -29.51
C PHE A 163 24.47 -9.42 -28.31
N PHE A 164 23.37 -8.67 -28.48
CA PHE A 164 22.70 -7.98 -27.38
C PHE A 164 22.27 -8.94 -26.27
N ILE A 165 21.65 -10.07 -26.61
CA ILE A 165 21.17 -11.07 -25.63
C ILE A 165 22.33 -11.75 -24.88
N ILE A 166 23.43 -12.08 -25.56
CA ILE A 166 24.60 -12.76 -24.97
C ILE A 166 25.29 -11.87 -23.94
N LEU A 167 25.33 -10.56 -24.21
CA LEU A 167 25.98 -9.58 -23.35
C LEU A 167 25.18 -9.29 -22.08
N VAL A 168 23.92 -9.73 -21.98
CA VAL A 168 23.10 -9.54 -20.79
C VAL A 168 23.28 -10.71 -19.81
N PRO A 169 23.70 -10.45 -18.56
CA PRO A 169 23.87 -11.48 -17.55
C PRO A 169 22.52 -12.12 -17.17
N ASN A 170 22.53 -13.42 -16.87
CA ASN A 170 21.36 -14.14 -16.35
C ASN A 170 21.15 -13.77 -14.88
N ILE A 171 20.54 -12.62 -14.64
CA ILE A 171 20.25 -12.15 -13.28
C ILE A 171 18.92 -12.77 -12.83
N VAL A 172 18.94 -13.45 -11.68
CA VAL A 172 17.77 -14.19 -11.16
C VAL A 172 16.69 -13.25 -10.61
N THR A 173 16.99 -11.98 -10.32
CA THR A 173 15.95 -10.99 -9.92
C THR A 173 16.46 -9.55 -10.05
N PRO A 174 15.65 -8.60 -10.55
CA PRO A 174 15.99 -7.17 -10.62
C PRO A 174 16.36 -6.52 -9.26
N GLY A 175 15.93 -7.11 -8.14
CA GLY A 175 16.19 -6.60 -6.80
C GLY A 175 17.43 -7.15 -6.09
N SER A 176 18.22 -8.05 -6.73
CA SER A 176 19.42 -8.63 -6.10
C SER A 176 20.72 -7.94 -6.49
N LEU A 177 20.67 -6.88 -7.30
CA LEU A 177 21.85 -6.13 -7.71
C LEU A 177 22.20 -5.09 -6.67
N LEU A 178 23.41 -5.19 -6.12
CA LEU A 178 23.95 -4.18 -5.21
C LEU A 178 24.33 -2.93 -6.01
N ASP A 179 23.91 -1.76 -5.53
CA ASP A 179 24.36 -0.44 -6.02
C ASP A 179 25.82 -0.21 -5.60
N THR A 180 26.73 -0.87 -6.31
CA THR A 180 28.19 -0.75 -6.12
C THR A 180 28.82 -0.02 -7.30
N SER A 181 29.89 0.72 -7.05
CA SER A 181 30.64 1.41 -8.11
C SER A 181 31.16 0.46 -9.19
N ALA A 182 31.55 -0.76 -8.82
CA ALA A 182 32.02 -1.75 -9.78
C ALA A 182 30.90 -2.28 -10.69
N SER A 183 29.66 -2.35 -10.20
CA SER A 183 28.47 -2.66 -11.01
C SER A 183 28.16 -1.55 -12.01
N GLN A 184 28.35 -0.28 -11.60
CA GLN A 184 28.21 0.89 -12.46
C GLN A 184 29.24 0.89 -13.60
N GLU A 185 30.51 0.60 -13.31
CA GLU A 185 31.57 0.50 -14.33
C GLU A 185 31.28 -0.60 -15.37
N CYS A 186 30.81 -1.77 -14.91
CA CYS A 186 30.41 -2.87 -15.78
C CYS A 186 29.23 -2.50 -16.68
N LEU A 187 28.24 -1.77 -16.15
CA LEU A 187 27.10 -1.28 -16.90
C LEU A 187 27.53 -0.26 -17.97
N ILE A 188 28.39 0.69 -17.62
CA ILE A 188 28.93 1.69 -18.55
C ILE A 188 29.69 1.00 -19.70
N LEU A 189 30.53 0.01 -19.38
CA LEU A 189 31.29 -0.74 -20.37
C LEU A 189 30.36 -1.51 -21.33
N LEU A 190 29.28 -2.12 -20.81
CA LEU A 190 28.24 -2.75 -21.61
C LEU A 190 27.53 -1.75 -22.54
N MET A 191 27.06 -0.61 -22.00
CA MET A 191 26.32 0.38 -22.78
C MET A 191 27.20 1.01 -23.89
N ASN A 192 28.48 1.25 -23.62
CA ASN A 192 29.43 1.71 -24.63
C ASN A 192 29.59 0.68 -25.76
N PHE A 193 29.63 -0.61 -25.43
CA PHE A 193 29.68 -1.65 -26.45
C PHE A 193 28.38 -1.72 -27.25
N PHE A 194 27.21 -1.57 -26.60
CA PHE A 194 25.92 -1.48 -27.30
C PHE A 194 25.83 -0.28 -28.24
N ILE A 195 26.36 0.87 -27.83
CA ILE A 195 26.46 2.06 -28.69
C ILE A 195 27.28 1.71 -29.94
N ARG A 196 28.45 1.06 -29.78
CA ARG A 196 29.30 0.67 -30.91
C ARG A 196 28.60 -0.32 -31.86
N LEU A 197 27.93 -1.33 -31.31
CA LEU A 197 27.15 -2.29 -32.10
C LEU A 197 26.06 -1.58 -32.92
N THR A 198 25.38 -0.60 -32.30
CA THR A 198 24.32 0.16 -32.94
C THR A 198 24.87 1.10 -34.04
N GLU A 199 26.03 1.73 -33.80
CA GLU A 199 26.75 2.54 -34.79
C GLU A 199 27.15 1.72 -36.02
N ASP A 200 27.63 0.49 -35.81
CA ASP A 200 27.97 -0.42 -36.90
C ASP A 200 26.73 -0.87 -37.71
N ILE A 201 25.59 -1.08 -37.06
CA ILE A 201 24.31 -1.38 -37.74
C ILE A 201 23.88 -0.19 -38.59
N GLU A 202 23.95 1.02 -38.04
CA GLU A 202 23.62 2.25 -38.77
C GLU A 202 24.53 2.45 -39.99
N GLU A 203 25.84 2.20 -39.85
CA GLU A 203 26.80 2.28 -40.95
C GLU A 203 26.42 1.33 -42.11
N VAL A 204 26.03 0.09 -41.78
CA VAL A 204 25.65 -0.93 -42.76
C VAL A 204 24.33 -0.59 -43.45
N LEU A 205 23.32 -0.14 -42.68
CA LEU A 205 22.01 0.23 -43.21
C LEU A 205 22.08 1.49 -44.10
N CYS A 206 22.92 2.47 -43.75
CA CYS A 206 23.13 3.67 -44.59
C CYS A 206 23.71 3.35 -45.97
N LEU A 207 24.52 2.30 -46.09
CA LEU A 207 25.13 1.87 -47.36
C LEU A 207 24.11 1.21 -48.31
N MET A 208 23.06 0.57 -47.78
CA MET A 208 22.14 -0.28 -48.54
C MET A 208 20.98 0.47 -49.22
N ARG A 209 20.69 1.72 -48.82
CA ARG A 209 19.69 2.64 -49.44
C ARG A 209 18.37 1.95 -49.87
N SER A 210 17.91 0.95 -49.13
CA SER A 210 16.59 0.34 -49.33
C SER A 210 15.55 1.13 -48.55
N ARG A 211 14.45 1.47 -49.22
CA ARG A 211 13.39 2.36 -48.72
C ARG A 211 12.27 1.56 -48.05
N GLU A 212 12.63 0.46 -47.39
CA GLU A 212 11.69 -0.33 -46.60
C GLU A 212 11.64 0.21 -45.17
N ILE A 213 10.46 0.17 -44.57
CA ILE A 213 10.23 0.56 -43.17
C ILE A 213 11.11 -0.35 -42.31
N LEU A 214 12.23 0.19 -41.83
CA LEU A 214 13.14 -0.55 -40.96
C LEU A 214 12.35 -0.95 -39.70
N ARG A 215 12.38 -2.24 -39.37
CA ARG A 215 11.77 -2.77 -38.12
C ARG A 215 12.48 -2.29 -36.86
N PHE A 216 13.64 -1.65 -37.01
CA PHE A 216 14.47 -1.13 -35.94
C PHE A 216 15.11 0.18 -36.39
N ASN A 217 14.96 1.24 -35.59
CA ASN A 217 15.62 2.52 -35.78
C ASN A 217 16.89 2.61 -34.90
N PRO A 218 18.09 2.31 -35.46
CA PRO A 218 19.34 2.35 -34.71
C PRO A 218 19.66 3.75 -34.18
N THR A 219 19.27 4.81 -34.90
CA THR A 219 19.57 6.19 -34.51
C THR A 219 18.84 6.58 -33.22
N CYS A 220 17.57 6.17 -33.09
CA CYS A 220 16.73 6.43 -31.93
C CYS A 220 17.27 5.69 -30.69
N PHE A 221 17.59 4.39 -30.85
CA PHE A 221 18.14 3.58 -29.77
C PHE A 221 19.52 4.07 -29.33
N MET A 222 20.41 4.42 -30.27
CA MET A 222 21.73 4.98 -29.98
C MET A 222 21.64 6.27 -29.17
N LYS A 223 20.73 7.19 -29.52
CA LYS A 223 20.50 8.42 -28.75
C LYS A 223 20.00 8.14 -27.35
N CYS A 224 19.05 7.21 -27.21
CA CYS A 224 18.57 6.78 -25.89
C CYS A 224 19.73 6.26 -25.04
N LEU A 225 20.57 5.36 -25.59
CA LEU A 225 21.73 4.81 -24.91
C LEU A 225 22.79 5.86 -24.57
N LYS A 226 23.07 6.82 -25.45
CA LYS A 226 24.06 7.89 -25.21
C LYS A 226 23.59 8.80 -24.07
N SER A 227 22.32 9.23 -24.10
CA SER A 227 21.74 10.05 -23.02
C SER A 227 21.68 9.28 -21.70
N PHE A 228 21.24 8.01 -21.74
CA PHE A 228 21.17 7.15 -20.57
C PHE A 228 22.54 6.84 -19.95
N THR A 229 23.55 6.56 -20.78
CA THR A 229 24.93 6.36 -20.32
C THR A 229 25.44 7.58 -19.56
N ARG A 230 25.17 8.79 -20.06
CA ARG A 230 25.52 10.03 -19.36
C ARG A 230 24.81 10.15 -18.02
N LEU A 231 23.51 9.84 -17.95
CA LEU A 231 22.73 9.91 -16.71
C LEU A 231 23.18 8.89 -15.65
N VAL A 232 23.66 7.72 -16.07
CA VAL A 232 24.30 6.73 -15.18
C VAL A 232 25.67 7.22 -14.69
N ILE A 233 26.45 7.93 -15.53
CA ILE A 233 27.74 8.53 -15.12
C ILE A 233 27.54 9.70 -14.15
N GLU A 234 26.46 10.47 -14.32
CA GLU A 234 26.10 11.62 -13.47
C GLU A 234 25.41 11.19 -12.14
N ASP A 235 25.38 9.89 -11.82
CA ASP A 235 24.70 9.31 -10.65
C ASP A 235 23.20 9.68 -10.53
N SER A 236 22.58 10.11 -11.63
CA SER A 236 21.14 10.41 -11.68
C SER A 236 20.28 9.16 -11.82
N VAL A 237 20.89 8.06 -12.27
CA VAL A 237 20.29 6.71 -12.36
C VAL A 237 21.16 5.75 -11.58
N SER A 238 20.57 4.99 -10.64
CA SER A 238 21.31 3.99 -9.87
C SER A 238 21.75 2.80 -10.74
N PRO A 239 22.83 2.08 -10.38
CA PRO A 239 23.23 0.88 -11.11
C PRO A 239 22.12 -0.16 -11.22
N SER A 240 21.34 -0.38 -10.16
CA SER A 240 20.16 -1.27 -10.16
C SER A 240 19.09 -0.85 -11.17
N GLN A 241 18.72 0.44 -11.22
CA GLN A 241 17.81 1.00 -12.22
C GLN A 241 18.38 0.86 -13.64
N GLY A 242 19.69 1.08 -13.78
CA GLY A 242 20.47 0.95 -15.00
C GLY A 242 20.39 -0.45 -15.61
N TRP A 243 20.76 -1.46 -14.83
CA TRP A 243 20.69 -2.86 -15.23
C TRP A 243 19.25 -3.31 -15.51
N GLY A 244 18.30 -2.91 -14.65
CA GLY A 244 16.88 -3.19 -14.85
C GLY A 244 16.36 -2.68 -16.19
N THR A 245 16.79 -1.47 -16.58
CA THR A 245 16.37 -0.85 -17.85
C THR A 245 16.89 -1.64 -19.03
N ILE A 246 18.18 -2.00 -19.04
CA ILE A 246 18.77 -2.76 -20.14
C ILE A 246 18.15 -4.16 -20.26
N LEU A 247 17.94 -4.84 -19.12
CA LEU A 247 17.24 -6.13 -19.06
C LEU A 247 15.82 -6.03 -19.61
N GLY A 248 15.06 -5.00 -19.19
CA GLY A 248 13.69 -4.77 -19.65
C GLY A 248 13.60 -4.46 -21.14
N CYS A 249 14.56 -3.68 -21.66
CA CYS A 249 14.67 -3.41 -23.10
C CYS A 249 14.93 -4.69 -23.89
N ILE A 250 15.84 -5.56 -23.44
CA ILE A 250 16.22 -6.76 -24.20
C ILE A 250 15.21 -7.89 -24.09
N ASN A 251 14.54 -8.02 -22.94
CA ASN A 251 13.48 -8.99 -22.73
C ASN A 251 12.16 -8.60 -23.41
N SER A 252 11.98 -7.33 -23.75
CA SER A 252 10.91 -6.91 -24.64
C SER A 252 11.32 -7.15 -26.10
N ASP A 253 10.36 -7.33 -27.01
CA ASP A 253 10.62 -7.55 -28.44
C ASP A 253 11.13 -6.27 -29.16
N PHE A 254 12.15 -5.61 -28.61
CA PHE A 254 12.66 -4.31 -29.07
C PHE A 254 13.27 -4.32 -30.47
N MET A 255 13.64 -5.50 -31.00
CA MET A 255 14.16 -5.70 -32.35
C MET A 255 13.13 -6.32 -33.31
N GLY A 256 11.88 -6.53 -32.87
CA GLY A 256 10.85 -7.25 -33.63
C GLY A 256 9.48 -6.57 -33.72
N GLY A 257 9.24 -5.49 -32.97
CA GLY A 257 7.97 -4.78 -32.90
C GLY A 257 7.84 -3.59 -33.86
N VAL A 258 6.60 -3.20 -34.15
CA VAL A 258 6.25 -1.95 -34.88
C VAL A 258 6.26 -0.72 -33.92
N ALA A 259 6.48 -0.94 -32.62
CA ALA A 259 6.45 0.11 -31.61
C ALA A 259 7.78 0.90 -31.62
N ALA A 260 7.67 2.23 -31.46
CA ALA A 260 8.82 3.12 -31.40
C ALA A 260 9.81 2.70 -30.29
N GLU A 261 11.09 2.57 -30.63
CA GLU A 261 12.14 2.06 -29.74
C GLU A 261 12.30 2.93 -28.49
N SER A 262 12.11 4.24 -28.63
CA SER A 262 12.07 5.19 -27.51
C SER A 262 10.96 4.86 -26.51
N SER A 263 9.80 4.39 -26.98
CA SER A 263 8.70 4.00 -26.09
C SER A 263 9.01 2.74 -25.30
N ILE A 264 9.68 1.75 -25.92
CA ILE A 264 10.12 0.52 -25.27
C ILE A 264 11.20 0.83 -24.24
N PHE A 265 12.16 1.69 -24.60
CA PHE A 265 13.24 2.10 -23.70
C PHE A 265 12.71 2.85 -22.49
N CYS A 266 11.86 3.87 -22.69
CA CYS A 266 11.24 4.60 -21.59
C CYS A 266 10.32 3.72 -20.73
N ARG A 267 9.62 2.74 -21.33
CA ARG A 267 8.85 1.74 -20.57
C ARG A 267 9.73 0.92 -19.63
N ALA A 268 10.89 0.45 -20.12
CA ALA A 268 11.83 -0.28 -19.30
C ALA A 268 12.42 0.59 -18.17
N MET A 269 12.70 1.87 -18.44
CA MET A 269 13.12 2.84 -17.41
C MET A 269 12.06 2.99 -16.31
N ILE A 270 10.79 3.16 -16.69
CA ILE A 270 9.68 3.29 -15.74
C ILE A 270 9.58 2.04 -14.86
N PHE A 271 9.61 0.85 -15.45
CA PHE A 271 9.52 -0.41 -14.69
C PHE A 271 10.74 -0.69 -13.82
N SER A 272 11.88 -0.08 -14.12
CA SER A 272 13.09 -0.15 -13.30
C SER A 272 13.07 0.86 -12.15
N GLY A 273 12.07 1.75 -12.08
CA GLY A 273 11.92 2.73 -11.01
C GLY A 273 12.66 4.05 -11.24
N CYS A 274 13.00 4.40 -12.48
CA CYS A 274 13.60 5.70 -12.81
C CYS A 274 12.61 6.87 -12.59
N GLY A 275 13.13 8.04 -12.20
CA GLY A 275 12.34 9.27 -12.02
C GLY A 275 11.93 9.93 -13.34
N PHE A 276 10.88 10.76 -13.30
CA PHE A 276 10.32 11.45 -14.48
C PHE A 276 11.35 12.32 -15.20
N GLY A 277 12.22 13.04 -14.48
CA GLY A 277 13.19 13.96 -15.09
C GLY A 277 14.11 13.25 -16.09
N VAL A 278 14.70 12.12 -15.66
CA VAL A 278 15.57 11.27 -16.49
C VAL A 278 14.82 10.70 -17.70
N ILE A 279 13.58 10.23 -17.49
CA ILE A 279 12.75 9.66 -18.56
C ILE A 279 12.40 10.72 -19.60
N SER A 280 12.02 11.91 -19.16
CA SER A 280 11.68 13.04 -20.03
C SER A 280 12.85 13.49 -20.88
N GLU A 281 14.06 13.49 -20.32
CA GLU A 281 15.28 13.86 -21.02
C GLU A 281 15.66 12.85 -22.11
N VAL A 282 15.68 11.55 -21.79
CA VAL A 282 15.94 10.48 -22.77
C VAL A 282 14.90 10.51 -23.90
N PHE A 283 13.62 10.69 -23.57
CA PHE A 283 12.54 10.78 -24.55
C PHE A 283 12.70 11.99 -25.47
N SER A 284 13.05 13.15 -24.92
CA SER A 284 13.22 14.40 -25.69
C SER A 284 14.42 14.31 -26.65
N GLU A 285 15.52 13.72 -26.20
CA GLU A 285 16.71 13.52 -27.04
C GLU A 285 16.43 12.58 -28.22
N ALA A 286 15.67 11.51 -27.98
CA ALA A 286 15.22 10.58 -29.02
C ALA A 286 14.23 11.23 -30.02
N ALA A 287 13.33 12.08 -29.54
CA ALA A 287 12.33 12.78 -30.35
C ALA A 287 12.94 13.84 -31.28
N SER A 288 14.06 14.46 -30.91
CA SER A 288 14.68 15.60 -31.62
C SER A 288 15.07 15.36 -33.09
N GLN A 289 15.22 14.12 -33.55
CA GLN A 289 15.65 13.80 -34.94
C GLN A 289 14.74 12.84 -35.70
N CYS A 290 13.80 12.15 -35.03
CA CYS A 290 12.80 11.31 -35.72
C CYS A 290 11.74 12.12 -36.48
N SER A 291 11.70 13.44 -36.29
CA SER A 291 10.77 14.39 -36.92
C SER A 291 11.06 14.71 -38.40
N SER A 292 12.00 14.02 -39.05
CA SER A 292 12.34 14.26 -40.46
C SER A 292 11.47 13.49 -41.47
N SER A 293 10.58 12.58 -41.03
CA SER A 293 9.56 11.99 -41.89
C SER A 293 8.21 12.68 -41.68
N LEU A 294 7.65 13.24 -42.74
CA LEU A 294 6.37 13.96 -42.79
C LEU A 294 5.14 13.13 -42.37
N GLU A 295 5.31 11.85 -42.03
CA GLU A 295 4.25 10.94 -41.55
C GLU A 295 4.35 10.67 -40.03
N ALA A 296 5.46 11.01 -39.37
CA ALA A 296 5.67 10.81 -37.93
C ALA A 296 4.94 11.85 -37.05
N GLU A 297 4.33 12.89 -37.64
CA GLU A 297 3.59 13.92 -36.91
C GLU A 297 2.27 13.40 -36.28
N GLN A 298 1.78 12.22 -36.68
CA GLN A 298 0.61 11.58 -36.05
C GLN A 298 0.95 10.49 -35.02
N GLU A 299 2.17 9.93 -35.04
CA GLU A 299 2.54 8.77 -34.19
C GLU A 299 3.52 9.08 -33.05
N MET A 300 4.28 10.18 -33.08
CA MET A 300 4.98 10.66 -31.87
C MET A 300 4.02 11.38 -30.93
N GLN A 301 3.12 10.61 -30.32
CA GLN A 301 2.29 11.11 -29.24
C GLN A 301 3.23 11.44 -28.04
N GLY A 302 3.24 12.69 -27.58
CA GLY A 302 4.18 13.15 -26.54
C GLY A 302 4.11 12.36 -25.21
N LEU A 303 4.97 12.72 -24.24
CA LEU A 303 5.08 12.06 -22.92
C LEU A 303 3.75 11.62 -22.26
N PRO A 304 2.65 12.41 -22.25
CA PRO A 304 1.37 11.97 -21.69
C PRO A 304 0.80 10.71 -22.34
N ALA A 305 0.93 10.58 -23.66
CA ALA A 305 0.42 9.43 -24.39
C ALA A 305 1.29 8.18 -24.21
N LEU A 306 2.61 8.36 -24.06
CA LEU A 306 3.51 7.27 -23.68
C LEU A 306 3.11 6.69 -22.31
N TYR A 307 2.89 7.54 -21.32
CA TYR A 307 2.47 7.07 -19.99
C TYR A 307 1.10 6.38 -20.04
N LEU A 308 0.15 6.88 -20.84
CA LEU A 308 -1.13 6.19 -21.05
C LEU A 308 -0.99 4.84 -21.75
N SER A 309 -0.15 4.75 -22.78
CA SER A 309 0.04 3.50 -23.53
C SER A 309 0.71 2.41 -22.68
N ILE A 310 1.49 2.81 -21.67
CA ILE A 310 2.07 1.90 -20.66
C ILE A 310 1.04 1.57 -19.56
N LEU A 311 0.25 2.54 -19.11
CA LEU A 311 -0.74 2.35 -18.05
C LEU A 311 -1.90 1.43 -18.48
N GLU A 312 -2.39 1.55 -19.71
CA GLU A 312 -3.58 0.84 -20.17
C GLU A 312 -3.44 -0.70 -20.13
N PRO A 313 -2.34 -1.31 -20.62
CA PRO A 313 -2.08 -2.74 -20.45
C PRO A 313 -2.02 -3.16 -18.98
N ILE A 314 -1.41 -2.33 -18.12
CA ILE A 314 -1.25 -2.63 -16.69
C ILE A 314 -2.61 -2.71 -16.00
N LEU A 315 -3.48 -1.72 -16.27
CA LEU A 315 -4.84 -1.71 -15.73
C LEU A 315 -5.65 -2.92 -16.19
N LYS A 316 -5.54 -3.33 -17.46
CA LYS A 316 -6.18 -4.55 -17.96
C LYS A 316 -5.60 -5.81 -17.30
N GLY A 317 -4.29 -5.84 -17.08
CA GLY A 317 -3.57 -6.90 -16.38
C GLY A 317 -4.06 -7.09 -14.96
N LEU A 318 -4.32 -6.01 -14.21
CA LEU A 318 -4.82 -6.05 -12.82
C LEU A 318 -6.22 -6.65 -12.68
N ALA A 319 -7.06 -6.56 -13.72
CA ALA A 319 -8.36 -7.23 -13.75
C ALA A 319 -8.21 -8.74 -13.98
N SER A 320 -7.14 -9.16 -14.66
CA SER A 320 -6.74 -10.56 -14.80
C SER A 320 -5.89 -11.01 -13.60
N GLU A 321 -5.80 -12.30 -13.29
CA GLU A 321 -5.03 -12.79 -12.13
C GLU A 321 -3.50 -12.74 -12.34
N VAL A 322 -3.01 -11.89 -13.25
CA VAL A 322 -1.58 -11.71 -13.52
C VAL A 322 -1.06 -10.59 -12.62
N PRO A 323 -0.08 -10.85 -11.73
CA PRO A 323 0.38 -9.87 -10.77
C PRO A 323 1.25 -8.79 -11.44
N GLU A 324 0.63 -7.67 -11.82
CA GLU A 324 1.33 -6.48 -12.39
C GLU A 324 1.42 -5.28 -11.41
N TYR A 325 1.18 -5.53 -10.12
CA TYR A 325 1.16 -4.52 -9.06
C TYR A 325 2.44 -3.69 -8.97
N GLN A 326 3.62 -4.32 -9.06
CA GLN A 326 4.90 -3.62 -8.96
C GLN A 326 5.13 -2.64 -10.11
N ASN A 327 4.68 -2.99 -11.32
CA ASN A 327 4.83 -2.12 -12.50
C ASN A 327 3.96 -0.86 -12.36
N LEU A 328 2.76 -0.99 -11.79
CA LEU A 328 1.91 0.16 -11.48
C LEU A 328 2.56 1.04 -10.42
N CYS A 329 3.05 0.45 -9.32
CA CYS A 329 3.74 1.20 -8.28
C CYS A 329 4.95 1.95 -8.83
N ASN A 330 5.78 1.31 -9.67
CA ASN A 330 6.95 1.95 -10.26
C ASN A 330 6.56 3.10 -11.22
N LEU A 331 5.46 2.95 -11.97
CA LEU A 331 4.91 4.02 -12.83
C LEU A 331 4.40 5.22 -12.03
N LEU A 332 3.70 4.99 -10.92
CA LEU A 332 3.21 6.07 -10.07
C LEU A 332 4.35 6.74 -9.30
N SER A 333 5.33 5.96 -8.85
CA SER A 333 6.52 6.45 -8.15
C SER A 333 7.45 7.26 -9.08
N SER A 334 7.53 6.94 -10.38
CA SER A 334 8.32 7.76 -11.32
C SER A 334 7.81 9.21 -11.40
N LEU A 335 6.53 9.44 -11.09
CA LEU A 335 5.88 10.74 -11.11
C LEU A 335 5.92 11.48 -9.77
N SER A 336 6.52 10.90 -8.72
CA SER A 336 6.43 11.43 -7.34
C SER A 336 7.20 12.74 -7.11
N LYS A 337 8.48 12.77 -7.46
CA LYS A 337 9.35 13.96 -7.27
C LYS A 337 9.14 15.01 -8.34
N LEU A 338 9.27 16.28 -8.00
CA LEU A 338 9.23 17.38 -8.98
C LEU A 338 10.59 17.52 -9.68
N GLU A 339 10.75 16.86 -10.83
CA GLU A 339 12.02 16.77 -11.56
C GLU A 339 11.80 16.95 -13.08
N GLY A 340 12.70 17.67 -13.76
CA GLY A 340 12.67 17.86 -15.22
C GLY A 340 11.68 18.92 -15.70
N ASP A 341 10.99 18.66 -16.81
CA ASP A 341 10.00 19.58 -17.38
C ASP A 341 8.69 19.54 -16.60
N MET A 342 8.53 20.51 -15.70
CA MET A 342 7.41 20.66 -14.80
C MET A 342 6.05 20.73 -15.51
N GLU A 343 5.97 21.36 -16.69
CA GLU A 343 4.70 21.50 -17.40
C GLU A 343 4.29 20.19 -18.06
N ASN A 344 5.25 19.48 -18.67
CA ASN A 344 4.98 18.13 -19.18
C ASN A 344 4.69 17.14 -18.05
N GLN A 345 5.37 17.26 -16.89
CA GLN A 345 5.10 16.43 -15.73
C GLN A 345 3.67 16.63 -15.20
N LYS A 346 3.22 17.88 -15.04
CA LYS A 346 1.83 18.18 -14.64
C LYS A 346 0.80 17.60 -15.60
N ARG A 347 1.07 17.70 -16.92
CA ARG A 347 0.18 17.12 -17.95
C ARG A 347 0.12 15.59 -17.85
N VAL A 348 1.26 14.93 -17.66
CA VAL A 348 1.33 13.47 -17.47
C VAL A 348 0.61 13.05 -16.18
N ARG A 349 0.90 13.69 -15.05
CA ARG A 349 0.24 13.45 -13.76
C ARG A 349 -1.28 13.57 -13.88
N ARG A 350 -1.80 14.61 -14.54
CA ARG A 350 -3.23 14.81 -14.77
C ARG A 350 -3.86 13.66 -15.56
N VAL A 351 -3.25 13.29 -16.68
CA VAL A 351 -3.79 12.25 -17.56
C VAL A 351 -3.77 10.87 -16.90
N VAL A 352 -2.69 10.54 -16.17
CA VAL A 352 -2.59 9.30 -15.38
C VAL A 352 -3.63 9.29 -14.26
N TRP A 353 -3.78 10.40 -13.54
CA TRP A 353 -4.78 10.55 -12.48
C TRP A 353 -6.21 10.40 -12.99
N GLU A 354 -6.59 11.09 -14.06
CA GLU A 354 -7.91 10.97 -14.69
C GLU A 354 -8.19 9.54 -15.13
N ARG A 355 -7.20 8.85 -15.71
CA ARG A 355 -7.37 7.46 -16.15
C ARG A 355 -7.56 6.50 -14.99
N MET A 356 -6.81 6.68 -13.90
CA MET A 356 -6.94 5.91 -12.64
C MET A 356 -8.29 6.15 -11.98
N ALA A 357 -8.75 7.41 -11.94
CA ALA A 357 -10.07 7.77 -11.41
C ALA A 357 -11.21 7.14 -12.25
N ASN A 358 -11.08 7.13 -13.57
CA ASN A 358 -12.05 6.46 -14.45
C ASN A 358 -12.06 4.95 -14.24
N TYR A 359 -10.89 4.35 -14.01
CA TYR A 359 -10.75 2.93 -13.72
C TYR A 359 -11.37 2.54 -12.37
N SER A 360 -11.15 3.32 -11.31
CA SER A 360 -11.74 3.03 -9.99
C SER A 360 -13.26 3.19 -9.96
N ASN A 361 -13.81 4.06 -10.82
CA ASN A 361 -15.25 4.30 -10.95
C ASN A 361 -15.96 3.29 -11.88
N ASP A 362 -15.24 2.41 -12.58
CA ASP A 362 -15.86 1.42 -13.47
C ASP A 362 -16.51 0.27 -12.68
N LEU A 363 -17.85 0.25 -12.69
CA LEU A 363 -18.67 -0.75 -12.00
C LEU A 363 -18.53 -2.17 -12.58
N GLN A 364 -17.98 -2.33 -13.79
CA GLN A 364 -17.76 -3.65 -14.39
C GLN A 364 -16.55 -4.39 -13.80
N LEU A 365 -15.67 -3.68 -13.08
CA LEU A 365 -14.46 -4.25 -12.50
C LEU A 365 -14.71 -4.85 -11.11
N PRO A 366 -13.95 -5.89 -10.73
CA PRO A 366 -14.02 -6.43 -9.37
C PRO A 366 -13.73 -5.38 -8.31
N GLY A 367 -14.55 -5.33 -7.25
CA GLY A 367 -14.40 -4.35 -6.15
C GLY A 367 -13.00 -4.34 -5.52
N ARG A 368 -12.31 -5.48 -5.46
CA ARG A 368 -10.92 -5.57 -4.96
C ARG A 368 -9.94 -4.69 -5.75
N VAL A 369 -10.10 -4.64 -7.06
CA VAL A 369 -9.19 -3.91 -7.96
C VAL A 369 -9.50 -2.41 -7.94
N ARG A 370 -10.79 -2.07 -7.81
CA ARG A 370 -11.25 -0.67 -7.64
C ARG A 370 -10.74 -0.08 -6.32
N VAL A 371 -10.83 -0.85 -5.22
CA VAL A 371 -10.29 -0.45 -3.91
C VAL A 371 -8.77 -0.24 -3.97
N TYR A 372 -8.05 -1.18 -4.59
CA TYR A 372 -6.59 -1.05 -4.76
C TYR A 372 -6.21 0.23 -5.53
N ALA A 373 -6.92 0.54 -6.62
CA ALA A 373 -6.68 1.78 -7.37
C ALA A 373 -6.96 3.04 -6.54
N LEU A 374 -8.01 3.03 -5.71
CA LEU A 374 -8.34 4.16 -4.82
C LEU A 374 -7.34 4.33 -3.69
N GLU A 375 -6.82 3.24 -3.11
CA GLU A 375 -5.79 3.30 -2.07
C GLU A 375 -4.47 3.86 -2.62
N LEU A 376 -4.08 3.47 -3.84
CA LEU A 376 -2.94 4.08 -4.54
C LEU A 376 -3.14 5.58 -4.76
N MET A 377 -4.35 5.99 -5.16
CA MET A 377 -4.68 7.41 -5.31
C MET A 377 -4.60 8.17 -3.97
N GLN A 378 -4.97 7.54 -2.85
CA GLN A 378 -4.78 8.12 -1.52
C GLN A 378 -3.31 8.19 -1.10
N SER A 379 -2.49 7.19 -1.48
CA SER A 379 -1.04 7.22 -1.25
C SER A 379 -0.39 8.42 -1.92
N ILE A 380 -0.81 8.71 -3.16
CA ILE A 380 -0.31 9.85 -3.95
C ILE A 380 -0.59 11.19 -3.26
N VAL A 381 -1.75 11.32 -2.60
CA VAL A 381 -2.19 12.54 -1.88
C VAL A 381 -1.58 12.61 -0.45
N GLY A 382 -0.79 11.62 -0.04
CA GLY A 382 -0.08 11.66 1.25
C GLY A 382 -0.97 11.49 2.50
N ARG A 383 -2.22 11.00 2.35
CA ARG A 383 -3.09 10.72 3.50
C ARG A 383 -2.73 9.38 4.16
N PRO A 384 -2.78 9.28 5.50
CA PRO A 384 -2.46 8.03 6.19
C PRO A 384 -3.48 6.94 5.81
N ILE A 385 -3.00 5.87 5.20
CA ILE A 385 -3.82 4.77 4.71
C ILE A 385 -3.95 3.73 5.82
N ARG A 386 -5.17 3.50 6.31
CA ARG A 386 -5.50 2.24 7.01
C ARG A 386 -5.69 1.15 5.95
N SER A 387 -4.62 0.64 5.38
CA SER A 387 -4.63 -0.21 4.17
C SER A 387 -5.16 -1.62 4.46
N ALA A 388 -6.04 -2.16 3.60
CA ALA A 388 -6.41 -3.58 3.63
C ALA A 388 -5.31 -4.48 3.01
N PHE A 389 -4.39 -3.89 2.25
CA PHE A 389 -3.23 -4.54 1.67
C PHE A 389 -2.03 -4.31 2.59
N THR A 390 -1.25 -5.36 2.87
CA THR A 390 -0.04 -5.26 3.69
C THR A 390 0.87 -4.12 3.20
N GLU A 391 1.40 -3.28 4.11
CA GLU A 391 2.30 -2.15 3.82
C GLU A 391 3.44 -2.51 2.84
N GLN A 392 3.85 -3.78 2.81
CA GLN A 392 4.82 -4.33 1.86
C GLN A 392 4.40 -4.25 0.37
N GLN A 393 3.13 -4.06 0.04
CA GLN A 393 2.63 -4.02 -1.35
C GLN A 393 2.44 -2.60 -1.90
N LEU A 394 2.34 -1.57 -1.06
CA LEU A 394 2.09 -0.19 -1.45
C LEU A 394 3.35 0.67 -1.23
N ASN A 395 4.39 0.44 -2.03
CA ASN A 395 5.59 1.29 -2.04
C ASN A 395 5.45 2.44 -3.05
N VAL A 396 4.44 3.29 -2.86
CA VAL A 396 4.21 4.48 -3.69
C VAL A 396 4.45 5.74 -2.87
N LEU A 397 5.35 6.59 -3.36
CA LEU A 397 5.66 7.87 -2.74
C LEU A 397 4.58 8.91 -3.09
N PRO A 398 4.19 9.79 -2.15
CA PRO A 398 3.31 10.92 -2.42
C PRO A 398 3.86 11.81 -3.54
N TRP A 399 2.97 12.44 -4.31
CA TRP A 399 3.39 13.38 -5.36
C TRP A 399 3.67 14.75 -4.76
N GLU A 400 4.93 15.16 -4.81
CA GLU A 400 5.38 16.46 -4.31
C GLU A 400 4.60 17.60 -5.02
N GLY A 401 4.06 18.52 -4.23
CA GLY A 401 3.32 19.69 -4.71
C GLY A 401 1.98 19.39 -5.39
N TRP A 402 1.45 18.16 -5.29
CA TRP A 402 0.15 17.82 -5.87
C TRP A 402 -1.02 18.37 -5.07
N ASP A 403 -0.88 18.48 -3.74
CA ASP A 403 -1.91 19.03 -2.85
C ASP A 403 -2.25 20.51 -3.15
N GLU A 404 -1.27 21.29 -3.65
CA GLU A 404 -1.44 22.72 -3.97
C GLU A 404 -2.33 22.96 -5.20
N LEU A 405 -2.42 21.99 -6.12
CA LEU A 405 -3.22 22.09 -7.35
C LEU A 405 -4.72 21.96 -7.10
N HIS A 406 -5.13 21.41 -5.95
CA HIS A 406 -6.52 21.35 -5.54
C HIS A 406 -6.99 22.62 -4.82
N ASP A 407 -6.07 23.43 -4.28
CA ASP A 407 -6.38 24.70 -3.58
C ASP A 407 -6.19 25.95 -4.46
N THR A 408 -5.36 25.89 -5.50
CA THR A 408 -5.12 27.05 -6.39
C THR A 408 -5.81 26.89 -7.75
N GLY A 409 -7.15 26.94 -7.72
CA GLY A 409 -7.95 27.15 -8.92
C GLY A 409 -7.56 28.44 -9.64
N GLU A 410 -7.20 28.30 -10.91
CA GLU A 410 -6.83 29.39 -11.83
C GLU A 410 -7.74 30.62 -11.70
N ARG A 411 -7.17 31.73 -11.25
CA ARG A 411 -7.74 33.08 -11.33
C ARG A 411 -7.84 33.48 -12.81
N ARG A 412 -8.81 32.94 -13.55
CA ARG A 412 -9.16 33.43 -14.89
C ARG A 412 -10.09 34.64 -14.77
N VAL A 413 -9.50 35.76 -15.14
CA VAL A 413 -10.07 37.00 -15.65
C VAL A 413 -11.54 36.87 -16.09
N THR A 414 -12.41 37.53 -15.33
CA THR A 414 -13.74 38.11 -15.67
C THR A 414 -14.45 37.60 -16.93
N SER A 415 -15.50 36.80 -16.71
CA SER A 415 -16.68 36.70 -17.57
C SER A 415 -17.86 36.21 -16.71
N PRO A 416 -18.92 37.02 -16.49
CA PRO A 416 -20.06 36.60 -15.69
C PRO A 416 -21.12 35.94 -16.59
N SER A 417 -21.29 34.62 -16.48
CA SER A 417 -22.64 34.00 -16.47
C SER A 417 -22.59 32.46 -16.45
N ARG A 418 -23.31 31.93 -15.44
CA ARG A 418 -23.93 30.59 -15.32
C ARG A 418 -23.04 29.36 -15.19
N GLY A 419 -23.17 28.75 -14.01
CA GLY A 419 -22.85 27.34 -13.72
C GLY A 419 -21.95 27.23 -12.51
N VAL A 420 -22.53 27.02 -11.33
CA VAL A 420 -21.80 26.57 -10.14
C VAL A 420 -21.11 25.26 -10.53
N SER A 421 -19.78 25.22 -10.51
CA SER A 421 -18.99 24.03 -10.83
C SER A 421 -18.36 23.44 -9.56
N ASP A 422 -18.77 22.21 -9.27
CA ASP A 422 -18.42 21.32 -8.16
C ASP A 422 -16.95 20.88 -8.16
N TYR A 423 -16.01 21.73 -7.76
CA TYR A 423 -14.60 21.31 -7.64
C TYR A 423 -14.17 20.92 -6.20
N SER A 424 -14.87 21.37 -5.16
CA SER A 424 -14.62 20.93 -3.77
C SER A 424 -15.15 19.52 -3.47
N ASP A 425 -16.07 19.00 -4.28
CA ASP A 425 -16.73 17.70 -4.06
C ASP A 425 -15.88 16.50 -4.47
N SER A 426 -14.85 16.68 -5.30
CA SER A 426 -14.07 15.57 -5.85
C SER A 426 -13.30 14.79 -4.78
N SER A 427 -12.63 15.48 -3.85
CA SER A 427 -11.81 14.88 -2.77
C SER A 427 -12.66 14.13 -1.73
N ASN A 428 -13.82 14.70 -1.36
CA ASN A 428 -14.78 14.05 -0.48
C ASN A 428 -15.40 12.81 -1.16
N ARG A 429 -15.68 12.89 -2.47
CA ARG A 429 -16.22 11.77 -3.24
C ARG A 429 -15.26 10.59 -3.34
N PHE A 430 -13.95 10.81 -3.49
CA PHE A 430 -12.97 9.70 -3.49
C PHE A 430 -12.91 9.00 -2.14
N THR A 431 -12.92 9.78 -1.05
CA THR A 431 -12.89 9.24 0.31
C THR A 431 -14.18 8.49 0.63
N SER A 432 -15.34 9.05 0.29
CA SER A 432 -16.63 8.37 0.48
C SER A 432 -16.75 7.12 -0.39
N THR A 433 -16.23 7.13 -1.62
CA THR A 433 -16.22 5.94 -2.49
C THR A 433 -15.32 4.84 -1.95
N LEU A 434 -14.13 5.17 -1.43
CA LEU A 434 -13.27 4.17 -0.82
C LEU A 434 -13.91 3.58 0.45
N VAL A 435 -14.44 4.43 1.33
CA VAL A 435 -15.09 3.99 2.57
C VAL A 435 -16.31 3.12 2.25
N ALA A 436 -17.12 3.49 1.26
CA ALA A 436 -18.27 2.71 0.81
C ALA A 436 -17.85 1.32 0.27
N LEU A 437 -16.82 1.27 -0.57
CA LEU A 437 -16.32 0.00 -1.11
C LEU A 437 -15.67 -0.90 -0.05
N ARG A 438 -14.89 -0.34 0.89
CA ARG A 438 -14.33 -1.09 2.03
C ARG A 438 -15.43 -1.64 2.92
N SER A 439 -16.42 -0.82 3.23
CA SER A 439 -17.58 -1.22 4.01
C SER A 439 -18.32 -2.38 3.32
N SER A 440 -18.44 -2.33 1.99
CA SER A 440 -19.04 -3.40 1.18
C SER A 440 -18.21 -4.69 1.22
N GLN A 441 -16.87 -4.60 1.18
CA GLN A 441 -15.99 -5.75 1.30
C GLN A 441 -16.06 -6.41 2.68
N ILE A 442 -16.08 -5.60 3.75
CA ILE A 442 -16.23 -6.07 5.13
C ILE A 442 -17.57 -6.78 5.31
N MET A 443 -18.64 -6.25 4.68
CA MET A 443 -19.99 -6.79 4.79
C MET A 443 -20.33 -7.88 3.78
N ALA A 444 -19.51 -8.12 2.75
CA ALA A 444 -19.76 -9.16 1.75
C ALA A 444 -20.01 -10.58 2.33
N PRO A 445 -19.35 -11.02 3.42
CA PRO A 445 -19.66 -12.30 4.07
C PRO A 445 -21.04 -12.33 4.76
N VAL A 446 -21.56 -11.16 5.16
CA VAL A 446 -22.83 -11.01 5.91
C VAL A 446 -24.00 -10.79 4.94
N CYS A 447 -23.84 -9.89 3.98
CA CYS A 447 -24.86 -9.55 3.00
C CYS A 447 -24.22 -9.33 1.62
N PRO A 448 -23.99 -10.41 0.84
CA PRO A 448 -23.33 -10.31 -0.46
C PRO A 448 -24.16 -9.56 -1.51
N SER A 449 -25.46 -9.35 -1.26
CA SER A 449 -26.37 -8.63 -2.16
C SER A 449 -26.43 -7.12 -1.93
N LEU A 450 -25.84 -6.60 -0.84
CA LEU A 450 -25.90 -5.18 -0.51
C LEU A 450 -24.53 -4.52 -0.76
N GLU A 451 -24.42 -3.75 -1.84
CA GLU A 451 -23.28 -2.89 -2.11
C GLU A 451 -23.57 -1.50 -1.52
N ILE A 452 -22.71 -1.05 -0.61
CA ILE A 452 -22.76 0.30 -0.04
C ILE A 452 -22.16 1.24 -1.06
N THR A 453 -22.95 2.22 -1.49
CA THR A 453 -22.54 3.23 -2.47
C THR A 453 -22.06 4.51 -1.78
N PRO A 454 -21.32 5.38 -2.48
CA PRO A 454 -20.97 6.69 -1.95
C PRO A 454 -22.22 7.52 -1.61
N ASP A 455 -23.32 7.29 -2.34
CA ASP A 455 -24.61 7.95 -2.14
C ASP A 455 -25.24 7.59 -0.79
N ASP A 456 -24.99 6.37 -0.30
CA ASP A 456 -25.43 5.92 1.03
C ASP A 456 -24.66 6.60 2.18
N LEU A 457 -23.53 7.26 1.89
CA LEU A 457 -22.67 7.93 2.88
C LEU A 457 -22.65 9.46 2.69
N LEU A 458 -23.55 10.02 1.89
CA LEU A 458 -23.60 11.46 1.61
C LEU A 458 -24.00 12.28 2.84
N ASP A 459 -24.98 11.80 3.60
CA ASP A 459 -25.47 12.46 4.80
C ASP A 459 -25.71 11.44 5.93
N ILE A 460 -25.92 11.94 7.14
CA ILE A 460 -26.12 11.09 8.31
C ILE A 460 -27.40 10.25 8.16
N GLY A 461 -28.47 10.79 7.55
CA GLY A 461 -29.75 10.08 7.43
C GLY A 461 -29.70 8.89 6.47
N THR A 462 -29.02 9.06 5.34
CA THR A 462 -28.73 8.01 4.35
C THR A 462 -27.81 6.95 4.94
N ALA A 463 -26.78 7.36 5.68
CA ALA A 463 -25.88 6.45 6.38
C ALA A 463 -26.61 5.60 7.44
N VAL A 464 -27.48 6.22 8.25
CA VAL A 464 -28.31 5.50 9.25
C VAL A 464 -29.26 4.52 8.58
N SER A 465 -29.94 4.92 7.50
CA SER A 465 -30.83 4.03 6.74
C SER A 465 -30.08 2.84 6.12
N CYS A 466 -28.88 3.07 5.59
CA CYS A 466 -28.02 2.01 5.06
C CYS A 466 -27.54 1.07 6.18
N PHE A 467 -27.08 1.64 7.29
CA PHE A 467 -26.62 0.87 8.45
C PHE A 467 -27.72 0.01 9.05
N SER A 468 -28.96 0.50 9.14
CA SER A 468 -30.08 -0.30 9.65
C SER A 468 -30.37 -1.54 8.80
N LYS A 469 -30.24 -1.44 7.47
CA LYS A 469 -30.35 -2.61 6.58
C LYS A 469 -29.25 -3.63 6.83
N LEU A 470 -28.02 -3.17 7.03
CA LEU A 470 -26.86 -4.01 7.36
C LEU A 470 -27.02 -4.67 8.74
N CYS A 471 -27.46 -3.90 9.73
CA CYS A 471 -27.73 -4.35 11.09
C CYS A 471 -28.85 -5.39 11.13
N GLY A 472 -29.88 -5.23 10.28
CA GLY A 472 -30.96 -6.19 10.11
C GLY A 472 -30.53 -7.55 9.55
N ALA A 473 -29.42 -7.62 8.82
CA ALA A 473 -28.87 -8.87 8.27
C ALA A 473 -27.83 -9.55 9.17
N ALA A 474 -27.43 -8.92 10.29
CA ALA A 474 -26.39 -9.40 11.17
C ALA A 474 -26.96 -10.24 12.34
N ASP A 475 -26.76 -11.57 12.26
CA ASP A 475 -27.27 -12.51 13.28
C ASP A 475 -26.19 -13.18 14.16
N THR A 476 -24.90 -12.95 13.91
CA THR A 476 -23.79 -13.60 14.64
C THR A 476 -22.82 -12.59 15.24
N ASP A 477 -22.07 -13.01 16.28
CA ASP A 477 -20.99 -12.20 16.88
C ASP A 477 -19.97 -11.71 15.83
N SER A 478 -19.58 -12.58 14.89
CA SER A 478 -18.70 -12.18 13.78
C SER A 478 -19.32 -11.11 12.87
N HIS A 479 -20.63 -11.13 12.65
CA HIS A 479 -21.31 -10.11 11.83
C HIS A 479 -21.35 -8.77 12.58
N LEU A 480 -21.59 -8.79 13.89
CA LEU A 480 -21.59 -7.58 14.71
C LEU A 480 -20.20 -6.94 14.79
N LYS A 481 -19.13 -7.73 14.90
CA LYS A 481 -17.74 -7.23 14.83
C LYS A 481 -17.41 -6.60 13.47
N ALA A 482 -17.94 -7.17 12.38
CA ALA A 482 -17.83 -6.56 11.05
C ALA A 482 -18.53 -5.18 11.00
N LEU A 483 -19.72 -5.05 11.58
CA LEU A 483 -20.44 -3.76 11.68
C LEU A 483 -19.69 -2.71 12.51
N VAL A 484 -19.04 -3.11 13.61
CA VAL A 484 -18.19 -2.21 14.41
C VAL A 484 -17.03 -1.69 13.56
N THR A 485 -16.42 -2.56 12.74
CA THR A 485 -15.34 -2.18 11.82
C THR A 485 -15.85 -1.20 10.75
N VAL A 486 -17.06 -1.42 10.22
CA VAL A 486 -17.72 -0.49 9.28
C VAL A 486 -17.95 0.89 9.91
N LEU A 487 -18.51 0.97 11.12
CA LEU A 487 -18.68 2.25 11.81
C LEU A 487 -17.34 2.94 12.07
N GLY A 488 -16.29 2.19 12.38
CA GLY A 488 -14.93 2.71 12.53
C GLY A 488 -14.39 3.36 11.25
N GLU A 489 -14.70 2.82 10.06
CA GLU A 489 -14.35 3.45 8.77
C GLU A 489 -15.20 4.71 8.51
N TRP A 490 -16.46 4.73 8.97
CA TRP A 490 -17.38 5.86 8.77
C TRP A 490 -17.10 7.03 9.71
N GLU A 491 -16.57 6.78 10.91
CA GLU A 491 -16.21 7.83 11.87
C GLU A 491 -15.31 8.90 11.23
N GLY A 492 -14.37 8.51 10.37
CA GLY A 492 -13.48 9.44 9.67
C GLY A 492 -14.17 10.38 8.66
N LEU A 493 -15.38 10.02 8.20
CA LEU A 493 -16.17 10.85 7.27
C LEU A 493 -17.02 11.90 8.01
N PHE A 494 -17.57 11.54 9.17
CA PHE A 494 -18.54 12.37 9.90
C PHE A 494 -17.95 13.12 11.10
N VAL A 495 -16.80 12.67 11.61
CA VAL A 495 -16.06 13.36 12.69
C VAL A 495 -15.05 14.32 12.04
N VAL A 496 -15.53 15.36 11.38
CA VAL A 496 -14.67 16.49 11.00
C VAL A 496 -14.43 17.33 12.25
N GLY A 497 -13.15 17.46 12.61
CA GLY A 497 -12.70 18.31 13.71
C GLY A 497 -13.28 19.73 13.55
N LYS A 498 -13.97 20.21 14.58
CA LYS A 498 -14.04 21.65 14.84
C LYS A 498 -12.65 22.08 15.28
N ASP A 499 -11.71 22.17 14.35
CA ASP A 499 -10.49 22.94 14.56
C ASP A 499 -10.88 24.42 14.52
N ASP A 500 -10.67 25.08 15.65
CA ASP A 500 -10.42 26.52 15.82
C ASP A 500 -11.08 27.45 14.78
N LYS A 501 -12.41 27.47 14.74
CA LYS A 501 -13.10 28.75 14.57
C LYS A 501 -13.33 29.33 15.95
N ASN A 502 -12.33 30.04 16.44
CA ASN A 502 -12.57 31.19 17.30
C ASN A 502 -13.74 31.95 16.70
N SER A 503 -14.90 31.85 17.36
CA SER A 503 -16.01 32.77 17.16
C SER A 503 -15.56 34.12 17.70
N ILE A 504 -14.69 34.79 16.95
CA ILE A 504 -14.71 36.24 16.90
C ILE A 504 -16.04 36.52 16.21
N GLU A 505 -17.02 36.93 16.99
CA GLU A 505 -18.15 37.70 16.49
C GLU A 505 -17.57 38.85 15.67
N VAL A 506 -17.49 38.67 14.35
CA VAL A 506 -17.43 39.79 13.43
C VAL A 506 -18.85 40.32 13.42
N THR A 507 -19.11 41.24 14.34
CA THR A 507 -20.26 42.13 14.24
C THR A 507 -20.18 42.81 12.88
N ASP A 508 -21.20 42.55 12.08
CA ASP A 508 -21.53 43.27 10.87
C ASP A 508 -21.69 44.75 11.22
N THR A 509 -20.66 45.55 10.98
CA THR A 509 -20.78 47.01 10.89
C THR A 509 -20.38 47.43 9.49
N GLY A 510 -21.40 47.53 8.65
CA GLY A 510 -21.35 48.32 7.43
C GLY A 510 -20.84 49.73 7.73
N ASN A 511 -20.02 50.23 6.81
CA ASN A 511 -19.66 51.64 6.74
C ASN A 511 -20.93 52.50 6.73
N ASP A 512 -21.08 53.34 7.76
CA ASP A 512 -21.74 54.64 7.60
C ASP A 512 -21.06 55.64 8.53
N TRP A 513 -20.21 56.49 7.94
CA TRP A 513 -19.72 57.71 8.56
C TRP A 513 -20.70 58.81 8.16
N ASP A 514 -21.65 59.15 9.04
CA ASP A 514 -22.25 60.49 9.16
C ASP A 514 -23.44 60.45 10.15
N ASN A 515 -23.19 60.78 11.42
CA ASN A 515 -23.81 61.94 12.11
C ASN A 515 -23.44 61.95 13.60
N ASP A 516 -22.87 63.08 14.01
CA ASP A 516 -22.87 63.55 15.40
C ASP A 516 -24.31 63.73 15.87
N ASP A 517 -24.67 63.16 17.04
CA ASP A 517 -25.62 63.80 17.95
C ASP A 517 -25.91 63.03 19.29
N TRP A 518 -25.70 63.74 20.41
CA TRP A 518 -26.27 63.59 21.77
C TRP A 518 -25.76 62.55 22.79
N ASN A 519 -24.80 63.02 23.61
CA ASN A 519 -24.82 63.15 25.07
C ASN A 519 -25.73 62.28 25.98
N GLU A 520 -25.10 61.88 27.09
CA GLU A 520 -25.59 61.88 28.49
C GLU A 520 -26.45 60.72 29.03
N GLY A 521 -25.85 60.01 30.00
CA GLY A 521 -26.54 59.52 31.20
C GLY A 521 -26.75 58.00 31.26
N TRP A 522 -26.58 57.27 32.36
CA TRP A 522 -26.37 57.60 33.77
C TRP A 522 -25.74 56.37 34.44
N GLU A 523 -24.89 56.62 35.44
CA GLU A 523 -24.56 55.64 36.47
C GLU A 523 -25.84 55.17 37.17
N SER A 524 -26.03 53.85 37.33
CA SER A 524 -26.73 53.32 38.50
C SER A 524 -26.31 51.87 38.77
N PHE A 525 -25.49 51.71 39.81
CA PHE A 525 -25.42 50.48 40.58
C PHE A 525 -26.73 50.33 41.36
N GLN A 526 -27.48 49.25 41.12
CA GLN A 526 -28.42 48.71 42.12
C GLN A 526 -28.41 47.17 42.07
N GLU A 527 -27.90 46.63 43.18
CA GLU A 527 -28.45 45.53 43.98
C GLU A 527 -28.89 44.22 43.30
N VAL A 528 -28.18 43.17 43.72
CA VAL A 528 -28.44 41.75 43.52
C VAL A 528 -29.75 41.34 44.19
N GLU A 529 -30.70 40.81 43.40
CA GLU A 529 -31.65 39.78 43.83
C GLU A 529 -31.66 38.65 42.78
N PRO A 530 -31.76 37.38 43.20
CA PRO A 530 -31.40 36.23 42.37
C PRO A 530 -32.52 35.91 41.38
N LEU A 531 -32.24 36.09 40.09
CA LEU A 531 -33.08 35.54 39.04
C LEU A 531 -32.84 34.04 38.97
N ASN A 532 -33.87 33.29 39.38
CA ASN A 532 -34.07 31.88 39.09
C ASN A 532 -33.73 31.60 37.62
N THR A 533 -32.52 31.10 37.37
CA THR A 533 -32.20 30.46 36.11
C THR A 533 -32.70 29.02 36.21
N GLU A 534 -33.89 28.81 35.64
CA GLU A 534 -34.26 27.51 35.09
C GLU A 534 -33.05 26.94 34.36
N SER A 535 -32.69 25.71 34.72
CA SER A 535 -31.57 24.96 34.20
C SER A 535 -31.60 24.94 32.67
N LYS A 536 -30.79 25.78 32.03
CA LYS A 536 -30.37 25.53 30.64
C LYS A 536 -29.62 24.20 30.67
N GLY A 537 -30.26 23.17 30.13
CA GLY A 537 -29.68 21.84 29.99
C GLY A 537 -28.30 21.97 29.35
N SER A 538 -27.30 21.36 29.98
CA SER A 538 -25.99 21.15 29.37
C SER A 538 -26.21 20.49 28.01
N SER A 539 -25.87 21.19 26.92
CA SER A 539 -25.99 20.63 25.58
C SER A 539 -25.00 19.48 25.43
N PHE A 540 -25.49 18.26 25.61
CA PHE A 540 -24.74 17.02 25.38
C PHE A 540 -24.28 16.96 23.91
N SER A 541 -22.99 16.69 23.69
CA SER A 541 -22.42 16.48 22.35
C SER A 541 -22.61 15.02 21.93
N PHE A 542 -23.64 14.76 21.14
CA PHE A 542 -23.91 13.43 20.60
C PHE A 542 -22.91 13.03 19.52
N HIS A 543 -22.59 11.74 19.46
CA HIS A 543 -21.84 11.19 18.34
C HIS A 543 -22.65 11.37 17.04
N PRO A 544 -22.04 11.80 15.91
CA PRO A 544 -22.76 11.99 14.65
C PRO A 544 -23.52 10.74 14.19
N LEU A 545 -22.98 9.56 14.49
CA LEU A 545 -23.58 8.24 14.19
C LEU A 545 -24.27 7.58 15.41
N HIS A 546 -24.77 8.35 16.39
CA HIS A 546 -25.41 7.81 17.60
C HIS A 546 -26.59 6.88 17.31
N ASP A 547 -27.38 7.14 16.27
CA ASP A 547 -28.48 6.25 15.85
C ASP A 547 -27.95 4.87 15.40
N CYS A 548 -26.88 4.84 14.60
CA CYS A 548 -26.23 3.59 14.19
C CYS A 548 -25.66 2.81 15.38
N TRP A 549 -24.99 3.52 16.30
CA TRP A 549 -24.46 2.92 17.52
C TRP A 549 -25.57 2.38 18.43
N SER A 550 -26.69 3.09 18.55
CA SER A 550 -27.84 2.67 19.35
C SER A 550 -28.45 1.37 18.81
N GLU A 551 -28.63 1.27 17.48
CA GLU A 551 -29.14 0.05 16.84
C GLU A 551 -28.17 -1.13 17.02
N LEU A 552 -26.86 -0.89 16.86
CA LEU A 552 -25.83 -1.90 17.07
C LEU A 552 -25.81 -2.40 18.53
N ILE A 553 -25.89 -1.50 19.51
CA ILE A 553 -25.89 -1.83 20.94
C ILE A 553 -27.15 -2.64 21.30
N GLN A 554 -28.32 -2.25 20.78
CA GLN A 554 -29.56 -3.01 20.96
C GLN A 554 -29.43 -4.44 20.42
N ARG A 555 -28.76 -4.64 19.27
CA ARG A 555 -28.48 -5.98 18.73
C ARG A 555 -27.52 -6.80 19.59
N HIS A 556 -26.44 -6.20 20.09
CA HIS A 556 -25.53 -6.88 21.02
C HIS A 556 -26.25 -7.34 22.29
N VAL A 557 -27.13 -6.49 22.83
CA VAL A 557 -27.98 -6.83 23.98
C VAL A 557 -28.97 -7.96 23.66
N ALA A 558 -29.57 -7.95 22.46
CA ALA A 558 -30.47 -9.01 22.03
C ALA A 558 -29.77 -10.38 22.01
N LEU A 559 -28.51 -10.44 21.58
CA LEU A 559 -27.63 -11.61 21.59
C LEU A 559 -26.91 -11.86 22.93
N SER A 560 -27.17 -11.05 23.95
CA SER A 560 -26.55 -11.14 25.29
C SER A 560 -25.02 -10.99 25.32
N LEU A 561 -24.46 -10.21 24.39
CA LEU A 561 -23.04 -9.85 24.31
C LEU A 561 -22.74 -8.57 25.10
N TYR A 562 -22.97 -8.59 26.41
CA TYR A 562 -22.91 -7.38 27.25
C TYR A 562 -21.50 -6.84 27.50
N GLY A 563 -20.48 -7.70 27.44
CA GLY A 563 -19.08 -7.28 27.65
C GLY A 563 -18.58 -6.32 26.58
N ASP A 564 -18.89 -6.61 25.31
CA ASP A 564 -18.52 -5.77 24.18
C ASP A 564 -19.22 -4.39 24.26
N VAL A 565 -20.49 -4.36 24.70
CA VAL A 565 -21.24 -3.11 24.92
C VAL A 565 -20.55 -2.21 25.95
N LEU A 566 -20.07 -2.76 27.07
CA LEU A 566 -19.31 -1.97 28.06
C LEU A 566 -18.01 -1.43 27.48
N GLN A 567 -17.31 -2.23 26.67
CA GLN A 567 -16.07 -1.80 26.04
C GLN A 567 -16.29 -0.64 25.07
N TYR A 568 -17.35 -0.68 24.26
CA TYR A 568 -17.69 0.41 23.33
C TYR A 568 -18.05 1.71 24.05
N LEU A 569 -18.85 1.61 25.12
CA LEU A 569 -19.24 2.77 25.93
C LEU A 569 -18.06 3.35 26.72
N ASP A 570 -17.14 2.50 27.21
CA ASP A 570 -15.93 2.98 27.88
C ASP A 570 -15.00 3.70 26.89
N LEU A 571 -14.78 3.12 25.70
CA LEU A 571 -13.96 3.72 24.66
C LEU A 571 -14.48 5.11 24.23
N SER A 572 -15.81 5.29 24.18
CA SER A 572 -16.40 6.55 23.75
C SER A 572 -16.15 7.70 24.74
N LEU A 573 -15.87 7.42 26.02
CA LEU A 573 -15.53 8.42 27.04
C LEU A 573 -14.28 9.23 26.69
N SER A 574 -13.39 8.68 25.86
CA SER A 574 -12.18 9.38 25.40
C SER A 574 -12.45 10.46 24.33
N LYS A 575 -13.63 10.45 23.70
CA LYS A 575 -13.96 11.31 22.56
C LYS A 575 -14.81 12.52 23.00
N PRO A 576 -14.63 13.72 22.40
CA PRO A 576 -15.39 14.93 22.76
C PRO A 576 -16.89 14.85 22.40
N ASN A 577 -17.27 13.97 21.46
CA ASN A 577 -18.66 13.62 21.12
C ASN A 577 -18.98 12.18 21.57
N GLY A 578 -18.63 11.86 22.82
CA GLY A 578 -18.59 10.49 23.34
C GLY A 578 -19.93 9.83 23.65
N ILE A 579 -21.06 10.54 23.46
CA ILE A 579 -22.38 9.99 23.78
C ILE A 579 -22.91 9.20 22.57
N LEU A 580 -22.88 7.87 22.71
CA LEU A 580 -23.27 6.93 21.65
C LEU A 580 -24.79 6.64 21.61
N VAL A 581 -25.51 6.84 22.70
CA VAL A 581 -26.92 6.47 22.85
C VAL A 581 -27.67 7.66 23.43
N ASP A 582 -28.78 8.05 22.81
CA ASP A 582 -29.67 9.10 23.33
C ASP A 582 -30.50 8.62 24.55
N GLU A 583 -31.22 9.53 25.19
CA GLU A 583 -31.96 9.21 26.42
C GLU A 583 -33.12 8.23 26.19
N ASP A 584 -33.83 8.35 25.06
CA ASP A 584 -35.00 7.52 24.76
C ASP A 584 -34.57 6.09 24.41
N ASN A 585 -33.52 5.95 23.61
CA ASN A 585 -32.87 4.69 23.30
C ASN A 585 -32.21 4.07 24.54
N ALA A 586 -31.60 4.87 25.41
CA ALA A 586 -31.07 4.39 26.69
C ALA A 586 -32.18 3.86 27.61
N ARG A 587 -33.35 4.51 27.63
CA ARG A 587 -34.52 4.05 28.39
C ARG A 587 -35.04 2.71 27.85
N SER A 588 -35.16 2.58 26.53
CA SER A 588 -35.55 1.32 25.88
C SER A 588 -34.55 0.19 26.16
N LEU A 589 -33.25 0.49 26.07
CA LEU A 589 -32.17 -0.45 26.39
C LEU A 589 -32.24 -0.89 27.85
N CYS A 590 -32.47 0.06 28.76
CA CYS A 590 -32.62 -0.20 30.19
C CYS A 590 -33.75 -1.19 30.46
N GLU A 591 -34.94 -0.97 29.89
CA GLU A 591 -36.08 -1.88 30.03
C GLU A 591 -35.78 -3.28 29.47
N MET A 592 -35.10 -3.35 28.31
CA MET A 592 -34.73 -4.60 27.67
C MET A 592 -33.75 -5.43 28.51
N VAL A 593 -32.74 -4.79 29.10
CA VAL A 593 -31.70 -5.47 29.89
C VAL A 593 -32.20 -5.78 31.30
N LEU A 594 -32.92 -4.86 31.95
CA LEU A 594 -33.47 -5.05 33.32
C LEU A 594 -34.33 -6.32 33.42
N GLY A 595 -35.08 -6.65 32.36
CA GLY A 595 -35.89 -7.86 32.30
C GLY A 595 -35.08 -9.16 32.23
N ARG A 596 -33.80 -9.11 31.84
CA ARG A 596 -32.90 -10.27 31.71
C ARG A 596 -31.87 -10.34 32.84
N ASP A 597 -31.13 -9.27 33.05
CA ASP A 597 -30.08 -9.16 34.07
C ASP A 597 -29.98 -7.71 34.60
N PHE A 598 -30.37 -7.53 35.86
CA PHE A 598 -30.36 -6.22 36.50
C PHE A 598 -28.95 -5.65 36.71
N LEU A 599 -27.93 -6.51 36.84
CA LEU A 599 -26.55 -6.07 37.08
C LEU A 599 -25.94 -5.51 35.79
N TRP A 600 -26.19 -6.14 34.64
CA TRP A 600 -25.76 -5.59 33.35
C TRP A 600 -26.48 -4.30 33.00
N ALA A 601 -27.78 -4.21 33.28
CA ALA A 601 -28.53 -2.97 33.11
C ALA A 601 -27.90 -1.84 33.93
N PHE A 602 -27.57 -2.14 35.19
CA PHE A 602 -26.85 -1.21 36.05
C PHE A 602 -25.50 -0.80 35.44
N LYS A 603 -24.65 -1.76 35.05
CA LYS A 603 -23.32 -1.46 34.50
C LYS A 603 -23.38 -0.55 33.27
N VAL A 604 -24.26 -0.86 32.31
CA VAL A 604 -24.42 -0.07 31.08
C VAL A 604 -24.91 1.35 31.40
N MET A 605 -25.91 1.49 32.28
CA MET A 605 -26.49 2.79 32.59
C MET A 605 -25.56 3.69 33.40
N MET A 606 -24.63 3.14 34.19
CA MET A 606 -23.63 3.93 34.92
C MET A 606 -22.58 4.61 34.02
N LEU A 607 -22.39 4.14 32.78
CA LEU A 607 -21.50 4.77 31.79
C LEU A 607 -22.18 5.90 31.01
N LEU A 608 -23.52 5.95 31.02
CA LEU A 608 -24.29 6.97 30.32
C LEU A 608 -24.52 8.20 31.20
N PRO A 609 -24.63 9.42 30.65
CA PRO A 609 -24.74 10.65 31.43
C PRO A 609 -26.14 10.91 32.02
N TYR A 610 -27.09 9.96 31.92
CA TYR A 610 -28.49 10.15 32.26
C TYR A 610 -28.78 9.86 33.75
N GLY A 611 -28.73 10.91 34.57
CA GLY A 611 -28.87 10.81 36.03
C GLY A 611 -30.16 10.13 36.51
N ASP A 612 -31.30 10.36 35.84
CA ASP A 612 -32.57 9.73 36.23
C ASP A 612 -32.59 8.23 35.95
N LEU A 613 -32.03 7.80 34.81
CA LEU A 613 -31.89 6.38 34.47
C LEU A 613 -30.91 5.67 35.41
N GLN A 614 -29.79 6.33 35.76
CA GLN A 614 -28.84 5.82 36.75
C GLN A 614 -29.53 5.59 38.10
N LEU A 615 -30.33 6.55 38.58
CA LEU A 615 -31.05 6.43 39.84
C LEU A 615 -32.14 5.35 39.81
N ASN A 616 -32.83 5.18 38.69
CA ASN A 616 -33.83 4.13 38.55
C ASN A 616 -33.20 2.74 38.57
N CYS A 617 -32.06 2.55 37.92
CA CYS A 617 -31.29 1.30 38.01
C CYS A 617 -30.79 1.04 39.43
N LEU A 618 -30.32 2.08 40.12
CA LEU A 618 -29.88 1.97 41.51
C LEU A 618 -31.02 1.53 42.43
N LYS A 619 -32.24 2.06 42.25
CA LYS A 619 -33.42 1.60 43.00
C LYS A 619 -33.71 0.12 42.74
N ALA A 620 -33.60 -0.34 41.49
CA ALA A 620 -33.78 -1.75 41.16
C ALA A 620 -32.71 -2.65 41.83
N VAL A 621 -31.45 -2.20 41.87
CA VAL A 621 -30.36 -2.89 42.60
C VAL A 621 -30.66 -2.96 44.11
N GLU A 622 -31.11 -1.85 44.70
CA GLU A 622 -31.49 -1.78 46.12
C GLU A 622 -32.64 -2.74 46.48
N GLU A 623 -33.67 -2.81 45.64
CA GLU A 623 -34.79 -3.74 45.84
C GLU A 623 -34.36 -5.21 45.73
N LYS A 624 -33.46 -5.53 44.79
CA LYS A 624 -32.90 -6.88 44.65
C LYS A 624 -32.00 -7.28 45.82
N LEU A 625 -31.22 -6.33 46.34
CA LEU A 625 -30.44 -6.51 47.56
C LEU A 625 -31.33 -6.80 48.77
N LYS A 626 -32.44 -6.08 48.94
CA LYS A 626 -33.44 -6.32 50.01
C LYS A 626 -34.07 -7.71 49.95
N GLN A 627 -34.25 -8.25 48.74
CA GLN A 627 -34.84 -9.57 48.52
C GLN A 627 -33.85 -10.73 48.77
N GLY A 628 -32.60 -10.44 49.17
CA GLY A 628 -31.58 -11.45 49.48
C GLY A 628 -31.00 -12.16 48.24
N GLY A 629 -31.19 -11.58 47.05
CA GLY A 629 -30.87 -12.21 45.76
C GLY A 629 -29.41 -12.10 45.30
N MET A 630 -28.43 -12.26 46.20
CA MET A 630 -27.02 -12.22 45.80
C MET A 630 -26.46 -13.62 45.54
N THR A 631 -26.17 -13.91 44.27
CA THR A 631 -25.35 -15.07 43.88
C THR A 631 -23.87 -14.77 44.14
N ASP A 632 -23.04 -15.79 44.44
CA ASP A 632 -21.59 -15.64 44.71
C ASP A 632 -20.82 -14.83 43.66
N ARG A 633 -21.32 -14.74 42.42
CA ARG A 633 -20.75 -13.93 41.32
C ARG A 633 -20.84 -12.42 41.52
N VAL A 634 -21.88 -11.94 42.21
CA VAL A 634 -22.09 -10.50 42.40
C VAL A 634 -21.14 -9.95 43.45
N GLY A 635 -20.84 -10.72 44.50
CA GLY A 635 -19.96 -10.31 45.60
C GLY A 635 -18.48 -10.12 45.24
N THR A 636 -18.07 -10.34 43.99
CA THR A 636 -16.66 -10.28 43.56
C THR A 636 -16.43 -9.40 42.33
N ASP A 637 -17.42 -8.63 41.89
CA ASP A 637 -17.38 -7.88 40.63
C ASP A 637 -16.77 -6.47 40.82
N LEU A 638 -15.54 -6.29 40.36
CA LEU A 638 -14.82 -5.01 40.47
C LEU A 638 -15.43 -3.92 39.58
N ASP A 639 -16.01 -4.28 38.44
CA ASP A 639 -16.57 -3.32 37.47
C ASP A 639 -17.69 -2.51 38.12
N VAL A 640 -18.49 -3.16 38.97
CA VAL A 640 -19.60 -2.53 39.70
C VAL A 640 -19.06 -1.41 40.60
N LEU A 641 -17.95 -1.65 41.31
CA LEU A 641 -17.29 -0.64 42.15
C LEU A 641 -16.70 0.50 41.30
N ILE A 642 -16.03 0.19 40.19
CA ILE A 642 -15.49 1.18 39.25
C ILE A 642 -16.60 2.12 38.79
N LEU A 643 -17.72 1.56 38.33
CA LEU A 643 -18.83 2.31 37.75
C LEU A 643 -19.60 3.16 38.77
N MET A 644 -19.75 2.68 40.01
CA MET A 644 -20.36 3.47 41.09
C MET A 644 -19.52 4.69 41.48
N LEU A 645 -18.20 4.54 41.49
CA LEU A 645 -17.29 5.66 41.77
C LEU A 645 -17.21 6.62 40.57
N TYR A 646 -17.14 6.07 39.36
CA TYR A 646 -17.07 6.83 38.11
C TYR A 646 -18.30 7.72 37.91
N SER A 647 -19.50 7.16 37.99
CA SER A 647 -20.78 7.87 37.78
C SER A 647 -21.07 8.96 38.83
N GLY A 648 -20.36 8.96 39.97
CA GLY A 648 -20.57 9.91 41.06
C GLY A 648 -21.82 9.66 41.91
N VAL A 649 -22.55 8.58 41.63
CA VAL A 649 -23.76 8.17 42.35
C VAL A 649 -23.45 7.79 43.81
N ILE A 650 -22.19 7.43 44.11
CA ILE A 650 -21.72 7.09 45.46
C ILE A 650 -22.07 8.15 46.51
N SER A 651 -21.98 9.44 46.18
CA SER A 651 -22.33 10.55 47.07
C SER A 651 -23.81 10.51 47.51
N LYS A 652 -24.70 10.14 46.59
CA LYS A 652 -26.14 9.97 46.83
C LYS A 652 -26.44 8.70 47.64
N ILE A 653 -25.66 7.64 47.43
CA ILE A 653 -25.78 6.39 48.19
C ILE A 653 -25.38 6.61 49.66
N ILE A 654 -24.26 7.28 49.91
CA ILE A 654 -23.77 7.53 51.28
C ILE A 654 -24.72 8.45 52.06
N SER A 655 -25.25 9.48 51.39
CA SER A 655 -26.07 10.50 52.05
C SER A 655 -27.55 10.09 52.19
N GLY A 656 -28.01 9.09 51.43
CA GLY A 656 -29.43 8.73 51.32
C GLY A 656 -29.78 7.42 52.01
N SER A 657 -30.63 7.47 53.04
CA SER A 657 -31.13 6.29 53.76
C SER A 657 -31.96 5.31 52.92
N LEU A 658 -32.34 5.70 51.71
CA LEU A 658 -33.05 4.83 50.77
C LEU A 658 -32.14 3.71 50.21
N TYR A 659 -30.81 3.88 50.27
CA TYR A 659 -29.82 3.02 49.63
C TYR A 659 -28.91 2.27 50.63
N ASP A 660 -29.40 2.03 51.86
CA ASP A 660 -28.62 1.41 52.94
C ASP A 660 -28.04 0.04 52.56
N ASN A 661 -28.78 -0.78 51.77
CA ASN A 661 -28.27 -2.09 51.35
C ASN A 661 -27.20 -1.94 50.26
N SER A 662 -27.39 -1.01 49.32
CA SER A 662 -26.38 -0.67 48.31
C SER A 662 -25.11 -0.15 48.97
N PHE A 663 -25.23 0.71 49.99
CA PHE A 663 -24.09 1.19 50.76
C PHE A 663 -23.37 0.06 51.51
N SER A 664 -24.13 -0.84 52.15
CA SER A 664 -23.58 -2.02 52.82
C SER A 664 -22.87 -2.96 51.84
N TYR A 665 -23.41 -3.12 50.64
CA TYR A 665 -22.84 -3.91 49.56
C TYR A 665 -21.52 -3.31 49.05
N ILE A 666 -21.45 -1.99 48.87
CA ILE A 666 -20.19 -1.29 48.52
C ILE A 666 -19.15 -1.47 49.61
N CYS A 667 -19.53 -1.30 50.89
CA CYS A 667 -18.64 -1.55 52.02
C CYS A 667 -18.13 -3.00 52.04
N TYR A 668 -18.98 -3.97 51.68
CA TYR A 668 -18.59 -5.37 51.53
C TYR A 668 -17.57 -5.56 50.39
N LEU A 669 -17.82 -5.00 49.20
CA LEU A 669 -16.88 -5.08 48.06
C LEU A 669 -15.52 -4.46 48.41
N VAL A 670 -15.53 -3.26 49.01
CA VAL A 670 -14.31 -2.59 49.47
C VAL A 670 -13.58 -3.46 50.48
N GLY A 671 -14.29 -4.02 51.47
CA GLY A 671 -13.69 -4.94 52.45
C GLY A 671 -13.12 -6.22 51.81
N TYR A 672 -13.81 -6.78 50.82
CA TYR A 672 -13.40 -7.98 50.09
C TYR A 672 -12.11 -7.73 49.29
N PHE A 673 -12.05 -6.66 48.50
CA PHE A 673 -10.84 -6.31 47.74
C PHE A 673 -9.70 -5.83 48.64
N SER A 674 -9.98 -5.08 49.71
CA SER A 674 -8.97 -4.72 50.72
C SER A 674 -8.33 -5.97 51.33
N ARG A 675 -9.12 -6.99 51.67
CA ARG A 675 -8.60 -8.27 52.16
C ARG A 675 -7.73 -8.97 51.12
N GLN A 676 -8.13 -8.99 49.85
CA GLN A 676 -7.31 -9.58 48.79
C GLN A 676 -5.99 -8.83 48.58
N CYS A 677 -5.99 -7.50 48.61
CA CYS A 677 -4.77 -6.70 48.53
C CYS A 677 -3.82 -7.01 49.70
N GLN A 678 -4.37 -7.14 50.91
CA GLN A 678 -3.59 -7.52 52.10
C GLN A 678 -3.01 -8.95 51.98
N GLU A 679 -3.82 -9.92 51.56
CA GLU A 679 -3.37 -11.31 51.34
C GLU A 679 -2.29 -11.37 50.24
N ALA A 680 -2.46 -10.63 49.14
CA ALA A 680 -1.46 -10.52 48.08
C ALA A 680 -0.15 -9.87 48.57
N CYS A 681 -0.24 -8.80 49.36
CA CYS A 681 0.92 -8.14 49.96
C CYS A 681 1.67 -9.09 50.93
N LEU A 682 0.95 -9.85 51.75
CA LEU A 682 1.54 -10.87 52.63
C LEU A 682 2.25 -11.98 51.85
N LEU A 683 1.66 -12.44 50.73
CA LEU A 683 2.28 -13.41 49.84
C LEU A 683 3.55 -12.85 49.17
N ARG A 684 3.56 -11.58 48.76
CA ARG A 684 4.75 -10.89 48.22
C ARG A 684 5.87 -10.81 49.26
N LEU A 685 5.53 -10.47 50.51
CA LEU A 685 6.48 -10.42 51.62
C LEU A 685 7.04 -11.80 51.99
N ALA A 686 6.22 -12.86 51.86
CA ALA A 686 6.62 -14.24 52.13
C ALA A 686 7.47 -14.87 50.99
N ARG A 687 7.30 -14.43 49.74
CA ARG A 687 7.98 -14.95 48.53
C ARG A 687 9.29 -14.24 48.17
N LYS A 688 9.93 -13.55 49.10
CA LYS A 688 11.09 -12.66 48.90
C LYS A 688 12.37 -13.29 48.30
N GLU A 689 12.34 -14.53 47.77
CA GLU A 689 13.50 -15.25 47.20
C GLU A 689 13.36 -15.76 45.74
N THR A 690 12.23 -15.58 45.05
CA THR A 690 12.15 -15.96 43.62
C THR A 690 11.56 -14.82 42.77
N ASN A 691 12.42 -14.25 41.90
CA ASN A 691 12.08 -13.28 40.87
C ASN A 691 11.20 -13.89 39.76
N SER A 692 9.95 -14.24 40.10
CA SER A 692 8.91 -14.45 39.10
C SER A 692 7.95 -13.27 39.18
N ASN A 693 8.03 -12.37 38.19
CA ASN A 693 6.99 -11.38 37.87
C ASN A 693 5.72 -12.06 37.32
N GLU A 694 5.30 -13.17 37.93
CA GLU A 694 4.13 -13.93 37.53
C GLU A 694 2.98 -13.58 38.49
N ASP A 695 1.92 -13.02 37.91
CA ASP A 695 0.58 -12.81 38.45
C ASP A 695 0.37 -11.72 39.52
N GLU A 696 0.81 -10.49 39.26
CA GLU A 696 0.10 -9.35 39.83
C GLU A 696 -1.22 -9.14 39.07
N ARG A 697 -2.35 -9.46 39.72
CA ARG A 697 -3.68 -9.25 39.14
C ARG A 697 -3.88 -7.75 38.91
N PRO A 698 -4.07 -7.29 37.65
CA PRO A 698 -4.27 -5.87 37.34
C PRO A 698 -5.42 -5.23 38.16
N SER A 699 -6.47 -6.01 38.43
CA SER A 699 -7.63 -5.60 39.22
C SER A 699 -7.31 -5.19 40.67
N LEU A 700 -6.33 -5.82 41.31
CA LEU A 700 -5.96 -5.49 42.70
C LEU A 700 -5.13 -4.20 42.78
N ILE A 701 -4.27 -3.97 41.80
CA ILE A 701 -3.47 -2.74 41.69
C ILE A 701 -4.40 -1.54 41.42
N VAL A 702 -5.37 -1.69 40.49
CA VAL A 702 -6.39 -0.66 40.23
C VAL A 702 -7.18 -0.33 41.49
N PHE A 703 -7.57 -1.36 42.26
CA PHE A 703 -8.27 -1.15 43.52
C PHE A 703 -7.42 -0.38 44.54
N GLU A 704 -6.19 -0.84 44.80
CA GLU A 704 -5.30 -0.25 45.81
C GLU A 704 -4.93 1.21 45.50
N ARG A 705 -4.59 1.49 44.23
CA ARG A 705 -4.06 2.80 43.82
C ARG A 705 -5.12 3.83 43.43
N ILE A 706 -6.30 3.38 42.98
CA ILE A 706 -7.32 4.28 42.42
C ILE A 706 -8.62 4.15 43.22
N LEU A 707 -9.25 2.98 43.21
CA LEU A 707 -10.63 2.86 43.72
C LEU A 707 -10.74 3.04 45.23
N PHE A 708 -9.79 2.49 45.99
CA PHE A 708 -9.78 2.59 47.45
C PHE A 708 -9.54 4.04 47.92
N PRO A 709 -8.53 4.77 47.42
CA PRO A 709 -8.39 6.21 47.68
C PRO A 709 -9.62 7.04 47.29
N VAL A 710 -10.19 6.82 46.09
CA VAL A 710 -11.40 7.54 45.65
C VAL A 710 -12.56 7.31 46.62
N PHE A 711 -12.82 6.06 47.00
CA PHE A 711 -13.91 5.73 47.94
C PHE A 711 -13.73 6.41 49.30
N ILE A 712 -12.50 6.43 49.84
CA ILE A 712 -12.19 7.09 51.11
C ILE A 712 -12.41 8.61 51.01
N CYS A 713 -11.99 9.24 49.91
CA CYS A 713 -12.25 10.66 49.65
C CYS A 713 -13.74 10.97 49.58
N GLU A 714 -14.54 10.15 48.90
CA GLU A 714 -15.99 10.31 48.81
C GLU A 714 -16.69 10.17 50.18
N LEU A 715 -16.24 9.25 51.04
CA LEU A 715 -16.73 9.16 52.43
C LEU A 715 -16.42 10.42 53.25
N VAL A 716 -15.22 10.98 53.10
CA VAL A 716 -14.83 12.22 53.79
C VAL A 716 -15.67 13.41 53.30
N LYS A 717 -15.92 13.50 51.99
CA LYS A 717 -16.78 14.52 51.39
C LYS A 717 -18.23 14.42 51.86
N ALA A 718 -18.73 13.21 52.06
CA ALA A 718 -20.08 12.95 52.57
C ALA A 718 -20.20 13.04 54.12
N ASP A 719 -19.23 13.66 54.80
CA ASP A 719 -19.14 13.81 56.26
C ASP A 719 -19.10 12.49 57.06
N GLN A 720 -18.77 11.36 56.41
CA GLN A 720 -18.57 10.05 57.05
C GLN A 720 -17.10 9.83 57.47
N LYS A 721 -16.48 10.86 58.05
CA LYS A 721 -15.04 10.89 58.40
C LYS A 721 -14.66 9.81 59.40
N MET A 722 -15.53 9.51 60.36
CA MET A 722 -15.33 8.46 61.36
C MET A 722 -15.25 7.07 60.71
N LEU A 723 -16.17 6.77 59.79
CA LEU A 723 -16.18 5.50 59.06
C LEU A 723 -14.94 5.35 58.17
N ALA A 724 -14.56 6.40 57.45
CA ALA A 724 -13.33 6.42 56.65
C ALA A 724 -12.09 6.12 57.52
N GLY A 725 -11.96 6.77 58.68
CA GLY A 725 -10.85 6.51 59.61
C GLY A 725 -10.86 5.08 60.19
N PHE A 726 -12.03 4.50 60.46
CA PHE A 726 -12.13 3.10 60.87
C PHE A 726 -11.72 2.12 59.76
N ILE A 727 -12.11 2.38 58.51
CA ILE A 727 -11.71 1.53 57.37
C ILE A 727 -10.19 1.57 57.19
N ILE A 728 -9.58 2.76 57.25
CA ILE A 728 -8.11 2.91 57.13
C ILE A 728 -7.37 2.20 58.27
N THR A 729 -7.81 2.35 59.52
CA THR A 729 -7.16 1.67 60.66
C THR A 729 -7.26 0.16 60.57
N LYS A 730 -8.35 -0.38 60.03
CA LYS A 730 -8.48 -1.81 59.71
C LYS A 730 -7.60 -2.22 58.54
N TYR A 731 -7.50 -1.41 57.50
CA TYR A 731 -6.63 -1.66 56.35
C TYR A 731 -5.14 -1.69 56.75
N MET A 732 -4.73 -0.82 57.68
CA MET A 732 -3.37 -0.73 58.21
C MET A 732 -3.05 -1.75 59.31
N HIS A 733 -3.98 -2.64 59.69
CA HIS A 733 -3.83 -3.56 60.83
C HIS A 733 -3.39 -2.88 62.13
N THR A 734 -3.92 -1.69 62.43
CA THR A 734 -3.54 -0.94 63.64
C THR A 734 -3.85 -1.76 64.90
N ASN A 735 -2.88 -1.90 65.82
CA ASN A 735 -3.05 -2.67 67.04
C ASN A 735 -4.15 -2.05 67.93
N ALA A 736 -5.05 -2.89 68.46
CA ALA A 736 -6.13 -2.46 69.34
C ALA A 736 -5.64 -1.73 70.60
N SER A 737 -4.40 -1.98 71.05
CA SER A 737 -3.78 -1.26 72.18
C SER A 737 -3.58 0.23 71.92
N LEU A 738 -3.62 0.65 70.66
CA LEU A 738 -3.42 2.03 70.24
C LEU A 738 -4.74 2.84 70.17
N SER A 739 -5.89 2.24 70.53
CA SER A 739 -7.21 2.90 70.53
C SER A 739 -7.37 4.03 71.55
N LEU A 740 -6.36 4.28 72.39
CA LEU A 740 -6.32 5.38 73.37
C LEU A 740 -5.92 6.73 72.74
N ILE A 741 -5.42 6.72 71.51
CA ILE A 741 -5.03 7.90 70.71
C ILE A 741 -5.98 7.98 69.51
N ASN A 742 -6.33 9.18 69.05
CA ASN A 742 -7.14 9.38 67.84
C ASN A 742 -6.33 9.02 66.57
N ILE A 743 -6.11 7.73 66.37
CA ILE A 743 -5.31 7.19 65.26
C ILE A 743 -6.14 7.07 64.00
N ALA A 744 -7.46 7.02 64.12
CA ALA A 744 -8.36 7.02 62.96
C ALA A 744 -8.19 8.30 62.13
N GLU A 745 -8.17 9.46 62.79
CA GLU A 745 -7.98 10.75 62.11
C GLU A 745 -6.55 10.94 61.60
N ALA A 746 -5.55 10.68 62.44
CA ALA A 746 -4.15 10.80 62.05
C ALA A 746 -3.73 9.81 60.95
N GLY A 747 -4.26 8.58 61.00
CA GLY A 747 -4.04 7.54 60.00
C GLY A 747 -4.72 7.84 58.68
N LEU A 748 -5.96 8.36 58.71
CA LEU A 748 -6.65 8.84 57.51
C LEU A 748 -5.90 10.00 56.85
N TRP A 749 -5.43 10.97 57.64
CA TRP A 749 -4.65 12.10 57.14
C TRP A 749 -3.34 11.64 56.48
N ARG A 750 -2.59 10.77 57.16
CA ARG A 750 -1.33 10.21 56.63
C ARG A 750 -1.52 9.33 55.41
N PHE A 751 -2.62 8.57 55.36
CA PHE A 751 -2.96 7.78 54.19
C PHE A 751 -3.18 8.65 52.95
N LEU A 752 -4.02 9.68 53.06
CA LEU A 752 -4.31 10.60 51.96
C LEU A 752 -3.09 11.41 51.53
N GLU A 753 -2.27 11.88 52.47
CA GLU A 753 -0.99 12.56 52.19
C GLU A 753 0.00 11.61 51.47
N GLY A 754 0.06 10.35 51.88
CA GLY A 754 0.86 9.32 51.23
C GLY A 754 0.44 9.07 49.79
N GLN A 755 -0.86 8.90 49.55
CA GLN A 755 -1.42 8.69 48.20
C GLN A 755 -1.19 9.90 47.28
N LEU A 756 -1.30 11.13 47.81
CA LEU A 756 -0.99 12.35 47.06
C LEU A 756 0.49 12.40 46.62
N ASN A 757 1.41 11.96 47.48
CA ASN A 757 2.84 11.94 47.16
C ASN A 757 3.22 10.85 46.14
N GLU A 758 2.51 9.72 46.16
CA GLU A 758 2.69 8.63 45.18
C GLU A 758 2.18 9.04 43.79
N LEU A 759 1.01 9.71 43.71
CA LEU A 759 0.46 10.23 42.45
C LEU A 759 1.37 11.26 41.75
N HIS A 760 2.14 12.04 42.51
CA HIS A 760 3.09 13.01 41.95
C HIS A 760 4.45 12.42 41.54
N ARG A 761 4.75 11.16 41.92
CA ARG A 761 6.10 10.56 41.73
C ARG A 761 6.17 9.61 40.53
N GLU A 762 5.05 9.04 40.09
CA GLU A 762 5.00 8.07 39.00
C GLU A 762 4.21 8.61 37.81
N ASP A 763 4.82 8.61 36.62
CA ASP A 763 4.09 8.73 35.36
C ASP A 763 3.29 7.43 35.16
N LEU A 764 2.01 7.46 35.53
CA LEU A 764 1.11 6.30 35.43
C LEU A 764 0.69 6.11 33.97
N ASP A 765 1.47 5.34 33.22
CA ASP A 765 1.04 4.85 31.91
C ASP A 765 0.10 3.64 32.08
N LEU A 766 -1.19 3.90 31.93
CA LEU A 766 -2.26 2.92 32.06
C LEU A 766 -2.18 1.81 30.99
N GLU A 767 -1.52 2.04 29.85
CA GLU A 767 -1.38 1.03 28.78
C GLU A 767 -0.41 -0.09 29.18
N THR A 768 0.70 0.28 29.79
CA THR A 768 1.74 -0.67 30.23
C THR A 768 1.40 -1.31 31.57
N MET A 769 0.63 -0.63 32.42
CA MET A 769 0.33 -1.08 33.78
C MET A 769 -0.86 -2.05 33.88
N PHE A 770 -1.83 -2.03 32.95
CA PHE A 770 -3.09 -2.78 33.08
C PHE A 770 -3.56 -3.46 31.77
N PRO A 771 -2.82 -4.44 31.23
CA PRO A 771 -3.25 -5.18 30.05
C PRO A 771 -4.53 -5.99 30.37
N GLY A 772 -5.63 -5.69 29.66
CA GLY A 772 -6.88 -6.46 29.73
C GLY A 772 -8.00 -5.90 30.63
N LEU A 773 -7.88 -4.67 31.15
CA LEU A 773 -8.97 -4.01 31.87
C LEU A 773 -10.08 -3.55 30.90
N VAL A 774 -11.33 -3.95 31.14
CA VAL A 774 -12.48 -3.61 30.28
C VAL A 774 -12.86 -2.12 30.37
N LEU A 775 -12.78 -1.53 31.56
CA LEU A 775 -13.19 -0.15 31.86
C LEU A 775 -11.98 0.80 32.02
N LYS A 776 -11.10 0.83 31.02
CA LYS A 776 -9.82 1.56 31.07
C LYS A 776 -10.03 3.07 31.12
N HIS A 777 -10.96 3.60 30.33
CA HIS A 777 -11.18 5.04 30.22
C HIS A 777 -11.95 5.60 31.42
N ALA A 778 -12.91 4.84 31.97
CA ALA A 778 -13.56 5.18 33.24
C ALA A 778 -12.55 5.23 34.39
N VAL A 779 -11.61 4.29 34.45
CA VAL A 779 -10.52 4.29 35.44
C VAL A 779 -9.54 5.45 35.21
N SER A 780 -9.21 5.78 33.96
CA SER A 780 -8.40 6.96 33.63
C SER A 780 -9.08 8.27 34.08
N SER A 781 -10.39 8.39 33.86
CA SER A 781 -11.18 9.52 34.34
C SER A 781 -11.20 9.61 35.87
N LEU A 782 -11.33 8.48 36.56
CA LEU A 782 -11.25 8.41 38.02
C LEU A 782 -9.86 8.81 38.54
N LEU A 783 -8.78 8.39 37.87
CA LEU A 783 -7.43 8.80 38.19
C LEU A 783 -7.25 10.32 38.03
N GLY A 784 -7.77 10.90 36.94
CA GLY A 784 -7.78 12.36 36.74
C GLY A 784 -8.55 13.07 37.85
N ARG A 785 -9.73 12.56 38.23
CA ARG A 785 -10.53 13.10 39.35
C ARG A 785 -9.83 12.95 40.70
N LEU A 786 -9.03 11.91 40.90
CA LEU A 786 -8.36 11.62 42.17
C LEU A 786 -7.38 12.75 42.55
N VAL A 787 -6.73 13.37 41.55
CA VAL A 787 -5.83 14.52 41.72
C VAL A 787 -6.53 15.69 42.44
N ASP A 788 -7.79 15.95 42.13
CA ASP A 788 -8.58 17.01 42.76
C ASP A 788 -9.30 16.54 44.03
N LEU A 789 -9.68 15.25 44.07
CA LEU A 789 -10.44 14.66 45.19
C LEU A 789 -9.62 14.59 46.48
N ILE A 790 -8.33 14.22 46.42
CA ILE A 790 -7.48 14.07 47.61
C ILE A 790 -7.26 15.42 48.32
N PRO A 791 -6.82 16.51 47.65
CA PRO A 791 -6.68 17.83 48.28
C PRO A 791 -8.00 18.35 48.85
N SER A 792 -9.11 18.11 48.15
CA SER A 792 -10.45 18.49 48.63
C SER A 792 -10.88 17.71 49.88
N ALA A 793 -10.55 16.41 49.97
CA ALA A 793 -10.81 15.64 51.18
C ALA A 793 -9.90 16.08 52.35
N LEU A 794 -8.62 16.36 52.08
CA LEU A 794 -7.66 16.85 53.08
C LEU A 794 -8.09 18.20 53.68
N SER A 795 -8.64 19.12 52.89
CA SER A 795 -9.14 20.41 53.40
C SER A 795 -10.39 20.26 54.29
N LEU A 796 -11.23 19.26 54.04
CA LEU A 796 -12.37 18.92 54.89
C LEU A 796 -11.97 18.25 56.21
N LEU A 797 -10.76 17.66 56.28
CA LEU A 797 -10.18 17.11 57.49
C LEU A 797 -9.44 18.18 58.32
N SER A 798 -8.90 19.23 57.69
CA SER A 798 -8.21 20.33 58.38
C SER A 798 -9.15 21.37 59.00
N ALA A 799 -10.44 21.36 58.63
CA ALA A 799 -11.46 22.21 59.24
C ALA A 799 -11.90 21.67 60.62
N ARG A 800 -11.00 21.75 61.61
CA ARG A 800 -11.34 21.72 63.04
C ARG A 800 -10.36 22.52 63.88
#